data_AF-A0A3Q7X053-F1
#
_entry.id   AF-A0A3Q7X053-F1
#
_cell.length_a   1.000
_cell.length_b   1.000
_cell.length_c   1.000
_cell.angle_alpha   90.00
_cell.angle_beta   90.00
_cell.angle_gamma   90.00
#
_symmetry.space_group_name_H-M   'P 1'
#
loop_
_entity.id
_entity.type
_entity.pdbx_description
1 polymer ?
#
loop_
_entity_poly.entity_id
_entity_poly.type
_entity_poly.pdbx_seq_one_letter_code
_entity_poly.pdbx_strand_id
1 'polypeptide(L)'
;MARDQFDLFSMKNWRCSWSLAASIASVVAMVSVVHLFLFPLTPSFDYFKLASDSCVSNNVSSADLVSNHGLEEPAIDLKYRFPADLHSSVAYKGALWKAEIGRWLSGCDSITKDVNISEIIGGNDCKNDCSGLGVCNRELGQCRCFHGYVGDGCVDIQELECNFPGSLHEPFGRWVVSICPANCDKTRAMCFCGEGTKYPYRPLAESCGFQYNQPSEPGGPKIVNWTKVDQDVFTTNGSIPGWCNVDPVDAYEGKVKFKEECHCPYDGFIGRFCEVPVQSICINQCNGHGQCRGGFCQCDNGWYGADCSIPSVISSIREWPSWLRPARVDVPDNIHVSEKLINLNAVVAKKRPLIYIYDLPPEFNSLLLEGRHFKLECVNRIYDGNNATIWTEQLYGAQMAIYESLLASPHRTLNGEEADFFFVPILDSCIITRGDDAPHLSLQEHSGLRSSLTLEYSKKAYYHIVEQYPYWNHSSGRDHIWFFSWDEGACYAPKEIWNSMMLVHWGNTNTKHNHSTTAYWADNWDTISSDRRGIHPCFDPDKDLVLPAWKVPDANMLTMKLWARPREKRKTLFYFNGNLGPAYPHGRPEYSYSMGIRQKLGEEFGSSPNKDGKLGKQHAEDVIVTPVRSDNYHADIANSVFCGVFPGDGWSGRMEDSVLQGCIPVVIQLAFRSSEQALPLLRKFASL
;
A
#
# COMPACT_ATOMS: atom_id res chain seq x y z
N MET A 1 4.79 -55.70 -21.74
CA MET A 1 5.56 -56.93 -21.41
C MET A 1 6.95 -56.76 -21.98
N ALA A 2 7.98 -56.89 -21.12
CA ALA A 2 9.41 -57.09 -21.40
C ALA A 2 10.14 -55.99 -22.24
N ARG A 3 11.07 -55.22 -21.63
CA ARG A 3 12.52 -55.50 -21.43
C ARG A 3 13.29 -55.63 -22.76
N ASP A 4 14.53 -55.19 -22.93
CA ASP A 4 15.45 -54.23 -22.30
C ASP A 4 16.72 -54.32 -23.20
N GLN A 5 17.41 -53.20 -23.41
CA GLN A 5 18.89 -53.07 -23.40
C GLN A 5 19.87 -53.65 -24.47
N PHE A 6 20.79 -52.74 -24.86
CA PHE A 6 22.24 -52.86 -25.13
C PHE A 6 22.78 -53.65 -26.36
N ASP A 7 23.29 -52.94 -27.37
CA ASP A 7 24.75 -52.77 -27.68
C ASP A 7 24.93 -52.06 -29.04
N LEU A 8 25.51 -50.85 -29.10
CA LEU A 8 26.95 -50.50 -29.15
C LEU A 8 27.58 -50.59 -30.57
N PHE A 9 27.80 -49.40 -31.15
CA PHE A 9 28.84 -48.98 -32.09
C PHE A 9 29.29 -49.90 -33.25
N SER A 10 29.10 -49.39 -34.47
CA SER A 10 30.08 -49.55 -35.55
C SER A 10 30.32 -48.21 -36.24
N MET A 11 31.33 -47.47 -35.75
CA MET A 11 31.92 -46.35 -36.49
C MET A 11 32.70 -46.89 -37.70
N LYS A 12 32.41 -46.35 -38.88
CA LYS A 12 33.36 -46.37 -40.00
C LYS A 12 33.55 -44.95 -40.54
N ASN A 13 34.74 -44.43 -40.19
CA ASN A 13 35.63 -43.64 -41.03
C ASN A 13 35.14 -42.29 -41.56
N TRP A 14 35.40 -41.22 -40.80
CA TRP A 14 35.74 -39.93 -41.40
C TRP A 14 37.21 -39.59 -41.18
N ARG A 15 37.94 -39.55 -42.30
CA ARG A 15 39.32 -39.05 -42.39
C ARG A 15 39.26 -37.52 -42.33
N CYS A 16 39.50 -36.94 -41.16
CA CYS A 16 39.68 -35.50 -41.04
C CYS A 16 41.05 -35.09 -41.62
N SER A 17 41.00 -34.19 -42.60
CA SER A 17 42.16 -33.48 -43.14
C SER A 17 42.93 -32.74 -42.03
N TRP A 18 44.26 -32.76 -42.09
CA TRP A 18 45.15 -32.02 -41.19
C TRP A 18 44.85 -30.51 -41.14
N SER A 19 44.24 -29.94 -42.18
CA SER A 19 43.79 -28.54 -42.18
C SER A 19 42.63 -28.30 -41.21
N LEU A 20 41.73 -29.27 -41.04
CA LEU A 20 40.58 -29.16 -40.12
C LEU A 20 41.03 -29.35 -38.67
N ALA A 21 41.99 -30.25 -38.42
CA ALA A 21 42.60 -30.43 -37.11
C ALA A 21 43.36 -29.18 -36.66
N ALA A 22 44.06 -28.49 -37.57
CA ALA A 22 44.73 -27.23 -37.29
C ALA A 22 43.75 -26.09 -36.98
N SER A 23 42.62 -26.00 -37.70
CA SER A 23 41.57 -25.02 -37.42
C SER A 23 40.88 -25.27 -36.07
N ILE A 24 40.60 -26.53 -35.73
CA ILE A 24 40.00 -26.89 -34.43
C ILE A 24 41.00 -26.61 -33.30
N ALA A 25 42.28 -26.95 -33.46
CA ALA A 25 43.31 -26.65 -32.46
C ALA A 25 43.48 -25.13 -32.25
N SER A 26 43.37 -24.33 -33.31
CA SER A 26 43.45 -22.86 -33.22
C SER A 26 42.22 -22.23 -32.54
N VAL A 27 41.03 -22.80 -32.75
CA VAL A 27 39.80 -22.38 -32.05
C VAL A 27 39.82 -22.82 -30.59
N VAL A 28 40.28 -24.03 -30.28
CA VAL A 28 40.42 -24.52 -28.89
C VAL A 28 41.50 -23.73 -28.13
N ALA A 29 42.60 -23.35 -28.79
CA ALA A 29 43.61 -22.47 -28.20
C ALA A 29 43.05 -21.06 -27.93
N MET A 30 42.24 -20.50 -28.84
CA MET A 30 41.57 -19.21 -28.59
C MET A 30 40.54 -19.30 -27.45
N VAL A 31 39.75 -20.37 -27.39
CA VAL A 31 38.77 -20.60 -26.31
C VAL A 31 39.47 -20.83 -24.97
N SER A 32 40.62 -21.50 -24.96
CA SER A 32 41.42 -21.74 -23.75
C SER A 32 42.13 -20.48 -23.24
N VAL A 33 42.56 -19.58 -24.13
CA VAL A 33 43.10 -18.27 -23.74
C VAL A 33 41.98 -17.35 -23.21
N VAL A 34 40.77 -17.41 -23.76
CA VAL A 34 39.61 -16.67 -23.26
C VAL A 34 39.15 -17.19 -21.88
N HIS A 35 39.32 -18.48 -21.58
CA HIS A 35 39.02 -19.05 -20.26
C HIS A 35 40.10 -18.78 -19.19
N LEU A 36 41.34 -18.50 -19.57
CA LEU A 36 42.43 -18.17 -18.63
C LEU A 36 42.46 -16.69 -18.19
N PHE A 37 41.74 -15.80 -18.87
CA PHE A 37 41.68 -14.36 -18.53
C PHE A 37 40.34 -13.90 -17.90
N LEU A 38 39.30 -14.74 -17.88
CA LEU A 38 37.97 -14.33 -17.38
C LEU A 38 37.57 -14.88 -16.00
N PHE A 39 38.29 -15.83 -15.39
CA PHE A 39 38.03 -16.24 -14.01
C PHE A 39 39.30 -16.78 -13.32
N PRO A 40 39.79 -16.18 -12.21
CA PRO A 40 40.70 -16.85 -11.30
C PRO A 40 39.94 -17.97 -10.57
N LEU A 41 40.35 -19.20 -10.80
CA LEU A 41 39.91 -20.37 -10.06
C LEU A 41 40.45 -20.33 -8.61
N THR A 42 39.51 -20.17 -7.67
CA THR A 42 39.53 -20.58 -6.25
C THR A 42 40.43 -19.81 -5.27
N PRO A 43 40.02 -19.72 -3.98
CA PRO A 43 40.53 -20.74 -3.07
C PRO A 43 39.53 -21.29 -2.03
N SER A 44 39.76 -22.58 -1.72
CA SER A 44 39.65 -23.27 -0.43
C SER A 44 38.52 -22.95 0.55
N PHE A 45 37.72 -23.99 0.82
CA PHE A 45 37.11 -24.25 2.12
C PHE A 45 38.19 -24.33 3.21
N ASP A 46 38.08 -23.50 4.26
CA ASP A 46 38.21 -23.95 5.65
C ASP A 46 37.93 -22.82 6.66
N TYR A 47 37.44 -23.25 7.84
CA TYR A 47 37.35 -22.53 9.11
C TYR A 47 36.13 -21.63 9.42
N PHE A 48 35.14 -22.25 10.09
CA PHE A 48 34.49 -21.62 11.24
C PHE A 48 35.55 -21.17 12.25
N LYS A 49 35.52 -19.90 12.71
CA LYS A 49 35.52 -19.53 14.14
C LYS A 49 35.58 -18.01 14.39
N LEU A 50 34.67 -17.59 15.27
CA LEU A 50 34.72 -16.45 16.21
C LEU A 50 34.76 -15.00 15.68
N ALA A 51 33.58 -14.37 15.75
CA ALA A 51 33.20 -13.31 16.70
C ALA A 51 34.08 -12.06 16.92
N SER A 52 33.32 -10.96 17.03
CA SER A 52 33.50 -9.72 17.79
C SER A 52 34.25 -8.53 17.16
N ASP A 53 33.45 -7.47 16.98
CA ASP A 53 33.66 -6.10 17.43
C ASP A 53 34.68 -5.13 16.78
N SER A 54 34.05 -4.04 16.30
CA SER A 54 34.44 -2.64 16.42
C SER A 54 35.37 -1.99 15.38
N CYS A 55 34.80 -0.96 14.72
CA CYS A 55 35.30 0.40 14.53
C CYS A 55 36.82 0.63 14.33
N VAL A 56 37.19 1.24 13.19
CA VAL A 56 37.97 2.51 13.04
C VAL A 56 38.83 2.57 11.75
N SER A 57 38.57 3.66 11.00
CA SER A 57 39.38 4.48 10.07
C SER A 57 40.20 3.95 8.88
N ASN A 58 39.76 4.42 7.70
CA ASN A 58 40.49 5.19 6.66
C ASN A 58 41.92 4.81 6.25
N ASN A 59 42.10 4.45 4.96
CA ASN A 59 42.82 5.32 4.01
C ASN A 59 42.69 4.84 2.54
N VAL A 60 41.92 5.62 1.77
CA VAL A 60 42.14 6.15 0.41
C VAL A 60 43.11 5.39 -0.53
N SER A 61 42.61 4.92 -1.67
CA SER A 61 42.85 5.60 -2.97
C SER A 61 41.87 5.14 -4.05
N SER A 62 41.09 6.11 -4.52
CA SER A 62 40.15 6.09 -5.63
C SER A 62 40.84 6.19 -7.00
N ALA A 63 40.23 5.55 -8.01
CA ALA A 63 40.20 5.85 -9.46
C ALA A 63 40.21 4.51 -10.22
N ASP A 64 39.41 4.21 -11.23
CA ASP A 64 38.39 4.90 -12.01
C ASP A 64 37.61 3.77 -12.72
N LEU A 65 36.32 3.94 -13.02
CA LEU A 65 35.81 3.58 -14.34
C LEU A 65 34.39 4.10 -14.57
N VAL A 66 34.31 4.72 -15.73
CA VAL A 66 33.19 5.39 -16.38
C VAL A 66 32.22 4.35 -16.95
N SER A 67 30.97 4.78 -17.10
CA SER A 67 29.81 4.05 -17.60
C SER A 67 29.98 3.48 -19.01
N ASN A 68 29.27 2.38 -19.30
CA ASN A 68 28.09 2.46 -20.18
C ASN A 68 27.26 1.18 -20.22
N HIS A 69 25.98 1.37 -19.91
CA HIS A 69 24.76 0.80 -20.47
C HIS A 69 24.61 -0.71 -20.73
N GLY A 70 23.67 -1.26 -19.98
CA GLY A 70 22.42 -1.76 -20.57
C GLY A 70 22.33 -3.28 -20.60
N LEU A 71 21.68 -3.86 -19.60
CA LEU A 71 20.95 -5.12 -19.67
C LEU A 71 20.11 -5.27 -18.40
N GLU A 72 18.85 -5.69 -18.58
CA GLU A 72 17.91 -6.09 -17.54
C GLU A 72 18.61 -7.02 -16.52
N GLU A 73 18.75 -6.56 -15.28
CA GLU A 73 19.30 -7.38 -14.20
C GLU A 73 18.18 -8.19 -13.53
N PRO A 74 18.43 -9.47 -13.19
CA PRO A 74 17.45 -10.30 -12.51
C PRO A 74 17.13 -9.69 -11.16
N ALA A 75 15.83 -9.52 -10.87
CA ALA A 75 15.34 -9.01 -9.61
C ALA A 75 16.03 -9.75 -8.45
N ILE A 76 16.71 -9.00 -7.58
CA ILE A 76 17.33 -9.53 -6.38
C ILE A 76 16.23 -10.14 -5.52
N ASP A 77 16.28 -11.46 -5.31
CA ASP A 77 15.34 -12.16 -4.42
C ASP A 77 15.65 -11.77 -2.97
N LEU A 78 14.91 -10.78 -2.47
CA LEU A 78 15.00 -10.27 -1.09
C LEU A 78 14.88 -11.39 -0.04
N LYS A 79 14.21 -12.50 -0.39
CA LYS A 79 14.06 -13.70 0.45
C LYS A 79 15.37 -14.36 0.82
N TYR A 80 16.40 -14.28 -0.04
CA TYR A 80 17.70 -14.91 0.20
C TYR A 80 18.65 -13.99 0.98
N ARG A 81 18.49 -12.66 0.83
CA ARG A 81 19.33 -11.66 1.49
C ARG A 81 18.85 -11.32 2.91
N PHE A 82 17.55 -11.49 3.16
CA PHE A 82 16.92 -11.34 4.49
C PHE A 82 16.07 -12.58 4.82
N PRO A 83 16.69 -13.70 5.25
CA PRO A 83 15.95 -14.91 5.60
C PRO A 83 14.96 -14.64 6.75
N ALA A 84 13.73 -15.15 6.64
CA ALA A 84 12.62 -14.91 7.56
C ALA A 84 12.87 -15.41 9.01
N ASP A 85 13.94 -16.16 9.20
CA ASP A 85 14.30 -17.00 10.34
C ASP A 85 15.44 -16.44 11.20
N LEU A 86 16.08 -15.32 10.80
CA LEU A 86 17.23 -14.74 11.51
C LEU A 86 16.88 -13.67 12.57
N HIS A 87 15.66 -13.11 12.57
CA HIS A 87 15.31 -11.92 13.38
C HIS A 87 13.94 -11.97 14.09
N SER A 88 13.45 -13.15 14.46
CA SER A 88 12.23 -13.31 15.28
C SER A 88 10.96 -12.66 14.72
N SER A 89 10.86 -12.47 13.40
CA SER A 89 9.60 -12.09 12.75
C SER A 89 8.64 -13.28 12.66
N VAL A 90 7.36 -13.04 12.91
CA VAL A 90 6.30 -14.05 12.76
C VAL A 90 6.12 -14.35 11.28
N ALA A 91 6.75 -15.41 10.78
CA ALA A 91 6.52 -15.93 9.45
C ALA A 91 5.85 -17.30 9.55
N TYR A 92 4.54 -17.35 9.30
CA TYR A 92 3.80 -18.62 9.29
C TYR A 92 4.19 -19.48 8.07
N LYS A 93 4.23 -20.80 8.26
CA LYS A 93 4.53 -21.75 7.17
C LYS A 93 3.33 -21.80 6.21
N GLY A 94 3.50 -21.24 5.01
CA GLY A 94 2.51 -21.34 3.92
C GLY A 94 1.87 -20.02 3.48
N ALA A 95 2.14 -18.90 4.18
CA ALA A 95 1.71 -17.58 3.71
C ALA A 95 2.49 -17.19 2.45
N LEU A 96 1.77 -16.87 1.36
CA LEU A 96 2.35 -16.45 0.07
C LEU A 96 2.99 -15.07 0.16
N TRP A 97 2.44 -14.19 0.99
CA TRP A 97 3.07 -12.94 1.41
C TRP A 97 3.51 -13.03 2.86
N LYS A 98 4.69 -12.49 3.17
CA LYS A 98 5.25 -12.37 4.52
C LYS A 98 5.46 -10.88 4.77
N ALA A 99 5.04 -10.36 5.92
CA ALA A 99 5.37 -9.00 6.34
C ALA A 99 6.89 -8.87 6.50
N GLU A 100 7.60 -8.50 5.43
CA GLU A 100 9.02 -8.13 5.49
C GLU A 100 9.18 -6.69 5.98
N ILE A 101 8.11 -5.91 5.86
CA ILE A 101 7.92 -4.56 6.38
C ILE A 101 7.49 -4.69 7.85
N GLY A 102 8.25 -4.03 8.73
CA GLY A 102 8.20 -4.24 10.19
C GLY A 102 9.43 -4.93 10.77
N ARG A 103 10.24 -5.63 9.95
CA ARG A 103 11.52 -6.25 10.38
C ARG A 103 12.52 -5.23 10.96
N TRP A 104 12.46 -3.96 10.56
CA TRP A 104 13.35 -2.90 11.03
C TRP A 104 13.07 -2.43 12.48
N LEU A 105 11.88 -2.67 13.03
CA LEU A 105 11.62 -2.38 14.44
C LEU A 105 12.44 -3.30 15.36
N SER A 106 12.75 -4.52 14.91
CA SER A 106 13.61 -5.47 15.65
C SER A 106 15.05 -4.95 15.84
N GLY A 107 15.50 -3.98 15.03
CA GLY A 107 16.81 -3.34 15.18
C GLY A 107 16.87 -2.28 16.30
N CYS A 108 15.73 -1.91 16.88
CA CYS A 108 15.66 -1.07 18.07
C CYS A 108 15.83 -1.87 19.38
N ASP A 109 15.89 -3.21 19.29
CA ASP A 109 15.78 -4.16 20.40
C ASP A 109 16.99 -4.27 21.33
N SER A 110 18.08 -3.53 21.09
CA SER A 110 19.29 -3.66 21.92
C SER A 110 19.13 -3.17 23.37
N ILE A 111 17.96 -2.62 23.74
CA ILE A 111 17.75 -1.94 25.04
C ILE A 111 16.54 -2.49 25.83
N THR A 112 15.60 -3.24 25.23
CA THR A 112 14.37 -3.66 25.91
C THR A 112 14.48 -5.08 26.47
N LYS A 113 14.33 -5.22 27.80
CA LYS A 113 14.23 -6.54 28.44
C LYS A 113 12.86 -7.14 28.16
N ASP A 114 12.83 -8.43 27.86
CA ASP A 114 11.58 -9.17 27.75
C ASP A 114 10.83 -9.15 29.09
N VAL A 115 9.52 -8.97 29.01
CA VAL A 115 8.58 -8.99 30.15
C VAL A 115 7.58 -10.12 29.94
N ASN A 116 7.23 -10.85 30.99
CA ASN A 116 6.19 -11.87 30.94
C ASN A 116 4.83 -11.18 31.05
N ILE A 117 4.00 -11.35 30.02
CA ILE A 117 2.67 -10.75 29.91
C ILE A 117 1.65 -11.88 29.86
N SER A 118 0.51 -11.68 30.54
CA SER A 118 -0.62 -12.60 30.43
C SER A 118 -1.48 -12.20 29.24
N GLU A 119 -1.43 -12.95 28.14
CA GLU A 119 -2.31 -12.74 27.00
C GLU A 119 -3.69 -13.34 27.26
N ILE A 120 -4.74 -12.59 26.92
CA ILE A 120 -6.13 -13.02 27.08
C ILE A 120 -6.60 -13.61 25.75
N ILE A 121 -6.88 -14.91 25.75
CA ILE A 121 -7.40 -15.63 24.58
C ILE A 121 -8.92 -15.66 24.68
N GLY A 122 -9.57 -14.96 23.74
CA GLY A 122 -11.02 -14.77 23.73
C GLY A 122 -11.79 -16.07 23.52
N GLY A 123 -12.82 -16.26 24.33
CA GLY A 123 -13.73 -17.41 24.26
C GLY A 123 -15.21 -17.03 24.21
N ASN A 124 -15.56 -15.77 23.97
CA ASN A 124 -16.97 -15.38 23.89
C ASN A 124 -17.65 -15.99 22.66
N ASP A 125 -18.93 -16.34 22.81
CA ASP A 125 -19.76 -16.82 21.72
C ASP A 125 -20.47 -15.68 21.01
N CYS A 126 -20.59 -15.80 19.69
CA CYS A 126 -21.39 -14.88 18.89
C CYS A 126 -22.73 -15.50 18.51
N LYS A 127 -23.73 -14.64 18.30
CA LYS A 127 -25.07 -15.05 17.89
C LYS A 127 -25.00 -15.85 16.57
N ASN A 128 -25.52 -17.07 16.59
CA ASN A 128 -25.54 -18.01 15.46
C ASN A 128 -24.16 -18.23 14.80
N ASP A 129 -23.06 -18.03 15.53
CA ASP A 129 -21.70 -18.05 14.99
C ASP A 129 -21.54 -17.17 13.73
N CYS A 130 -22.19 -16.00 13.75
CA CYS A 130 -22.24 -15.05 12.63
C CYS A 130 -22.81 -15.64 11.32
N SER A 131 -23.52 -16.77 11.41
CA SER A 131 -24.20 -17.45 10.29
C SER A 131 -23.30 -17.75 9.09
N GLY A 132 -21.99 -17.82 9.28
CA GLY A 132 -21.00 -17.96 8.20
C GLY A 132 -20.88 -16.74 7.28
N LEU A 133 -21.53 -15.62 7.64
CA LEU A 133 -21.57 -14.35 6.90
C LEU A 133 -20.81 -13.24 7.62
N GLY A 134 -19.96 -13.62 8.56
CA GLY A 134 -19.06 -12.74 9.27
C GLY A 134 -18.03 -13.52 10.08
N VAL A 135 -17.19 -12.80 10.80
CA VAL A 135 -16.19 -13.36 11.73
C VAL A 135 -16.57 -12.99 13.15
N CYS A 136 -16.61 -13.97 14.05
CA CYS A 136 -16.89 -13.74 15.45
C CYS A 136 -15.67 -13.11 16.14
N ASN A 137 -15.80 -11.87 16.61
CA ASN A 137 -14.86 -11.29 17.55
C ASN A 137 -15.06 -11.99 18.91
N ARG A 138 -14.15 -12.91 19.24
CA ARG A 138 -14.22 -13.74 20.47
C ARG A 138 -13.81 -12.98 21.73
N GLU A 139 -13.27 -11.77 21.60
CA GLU A 139 -13.02 -10.88 22.73
C GLU A 139 -14.30 -10.17 23.16
N LEU A 140 -15.07 -9.63 22.22
CA LEU A 140 -16.31 -8.90 22.51
C LEU A 140 -17.59 -9.75 22.46
N GLY A 141 -17.56 -10.92 21.82
CA GLY A 141 -18.76 -11.72 21.53
C GLY A 141 -19.66 -11.09 20.46
N GLN A 142 -19.08 -10.32 19.54
CA GLN A 142 -19.79 -9.57 18.49
C GLN A 142 -19.37 -10.04 17.09
N CYS A 143 -20.31 -10.03 16.15
CA CYS A 143 -20.03 -10.41 14.78
C CYS A 143 -19.49 -9.24 13.94
N ARG A 144 -18.40 -9.47 13.22
CA ARG A 144 -17.91 -8.61 12.15
C ARG A 144 -18.47 -9.12 10.82
N CYS A 145 -19.57 -8.53 10.35
CA CYS A 145 -20.26 -9.00 9.14
C CYS A 145 -19.53 -8.63 7.85
N PHE A 146 -19.58 -9.53 6.86
CA PHE A 146 -19.08 -9.27 5.51
C PHE A 146 -19.91 -8.21 4.79
N HIS A 147 -19.37 -7.65 3.72
CA HIS A 147 -20.04 -6.61 2.95
C HIS A 147 -21.43 -7.05 2.46
N GLY A 148 -22.44 -6.21 2.66
CA GLY A 148 -23.85 -6.50 2.33
C GLY A 148 -24.63 -7.25 3.42
N TYR A 149 -24.02 -7.56 4.57
CA TYR A 149 -24.66 -8.20 5.71
C TYR A 149 -24.52 -7.36 6.97
N VAL A 150 -25.57 -7.31 7.78
CA VAL A 150 -25.65 -6.52 9.01
C VAL A 150 -26.39 -7.29 10.13
N GLY A 151 -26.44 -6.67 11.32
CA GLY A 151 -27.09 -7.21 12.50
C GLY A 151 -26.19 -8.13 13.33
N ASP A 152 -26.60 -8.41 14.58
CA ASP A 152 -25.77 -9.11 15.58
C ASP A 152 -25.29 -10.52 15.18
N GLY A 153 -25.95 -11.15 14.21
CA GLY A 153 -25.61 -12.47 13.69
C GLY A 153 -25.33 -12.52 12.19
N CYS A 154 -25.20 -11.36 11.53
CA CYS A 154 -24.96 -11.22 10.08
C CYS A 154 -26.01 -11.90 9.19
N VAL A 155 -27.27 -11.92 9.62
CA VAL A 155 -28.38 -12.53 8.89
C VAL A 155 -29.16 -11.51 8.06
N ASP A 156 -29.11 -10.24 8.44
CA ASP A 156 -29.86 -9.18 7.78
C ASP A 156 -29.09 -8.72 6.55
N ILE A 157 -29.75 -8.65 5.40
CA ILE A 157 -29.15 -8.19 4.15
C ILE A 157 -29.28 -6.66 4.08
N GLN A 158 -28.16 -5.99 3.83
CA GLN A 158 -28.13 -4.58 3.48
C GLN A 158 -27.92 -4.44 1.98
N GLU A 159 -28.98 -4.05 1.26
CA GLU A 159 -28.87 -3.79 -0.18
C GLU A 159 -28.11 -2.49 -0.45
N LEU A 160 -26.97 -2.59 -1.11
CA LEU A 160 -26.11 -1.48 -1.49
C LEU A 160 -26.27 -1.20 -2.98
N GLU A 161 -27.15 -0.26 -3.29
CA GLU A 161 -27.41 0.13 -4.67
C GLU A 161 -26.18 0.72 -5.35
N CYS A 162 -25.99 0.41 -6.63
CA CYS A 162 -24.95 0.99 -7.47
C CYS A 162 -25.28 2.41 -7.94
N ASN A 163 -26.57 2.74 -8.01
CA ASN A 163 -27.08 3.98 -8.59
C ASN A 163 -27.87 4.76 -7.55
N PHE A 164 -27.85 6.09 -7.64
CA PHE A 164 -28.82 6.92 -6.94
C PHE A 164 -30.22 6.73 -7.55
N PRO A 165 -31.29 7.08 -6.81
CA PRO A 165 -32.64 7.08 -7.37
C PRO A 165 -32.72 7.86 -8.68
N GLY A 166 -33.17 7.19 -9.75
CA GLY A 166 -33.26 7.79 -11.08
C GLY A 166 -34.41 8.78 -11.24
N SER A 167 -34.29 9.64 -12.26
CA SER A 167 -35.32 10.55 -12.74
C SER A 167 -35.58 10.36 -14.24
N LEU A 168 -36.59 11.03 -14.80
CA LEU A 168 -36.89 10.94 -16.24
C LEU A 168 -35.72 11.38 -17.12
N HIS A 169 -34.90 12.32 -16.65
CA HIS A 169 -33.76 12.85 -17.39
C HIS A 169 -32.43 12.19 -16.98
N GLU A 170 -32.37 11.59 -15.80
CA GLU A 170 -31.19 10.90 -15.26
C GLU A 170 -31.61 9.51 -14.77
N PRO A 171 -31.80 8.53 -15.66
CA PRO A 171 -32.35 7.22 -15.31
C PRO A 171 -31.50 6.43 -14.30
N PHE A 172 -30.20 6.76 -14.21
CA PHE A 172 -29.25 6.16 -13.27
C PHE A 172 -28.93 7.08 -12.06
N GLY A 173 -29.67 8.18 -11.91
CA GLY A 173 -29.42 9.21 -10.91
C GLY A 173 -28.19 10.05 -11.22
N ARG A 174 -27.73 10.82 -10.22
CA ARG A 174 -26.48 11.59 -10.31
C ARG A 174 -25.28 10.65 -10.48
N TRP A 175 -24.24 11.13 -11.15
CA TRP A 175 -23.01 10.37 -11.33
C TRP A 175 -22.36 9.98 -9.99
N VAL A 176 -21.86 8.75 -9.94
CA VAL A 176 -21.19 8.11 -8.81
C VAL A 176 -20.26 7.02 -9.36
N VAL A 177 -19.17 6.67 -8.68
CA VAL A 177 -18.18 5.69 -9.20
C VAL A 177 -18.82 4.32 -9.45
N SER A 178 -19.72 3.90 -8.57
CA SER A 178 -20.46 2.63 -8.67
C SER A 178 -21.49 2.59 -9.79
N ILE A 179 -21.72 3.69 -10.53
CA ILE A 179 -22.81 3.79 -11.50
C ILE A 179 -22.84 2.59 -12.45
N CYS A 180 -24.01 1.98 -12.58
CA CYS A 180 -24.17 0.71 -13.26
C CYS A 180 -25.31 0.73 -14.29
N PRO A 181 -25.01 0.58 -15.59
CA PRO A 181 -26.03 0.50 -16.63
C PRO A 181 -26.56 -0.93 -16.86
N ALA A 182 -26.04 -1.92 -16.12
CA ALA A 182 -26.33 -3.34 -16.34
C ALA A 182 -26.65 -4.05 -15.00
N ASN A 183 -25.90 -5.10 -14.64
CA ASN A 183 -26.17 -5.87 -13.45
C ASN A 183 -25.37 -5.34 -12.25
N CYS A 184 -26.09 -4.75 -11.29
CA CYS A 184 -25.53 -4.31 -10.03
C CYS A 184 -25.44 -5.50 -9.05
N ASP A 185 -24.23 -5.80 -8.57
CA ASP A 185 -24.04 -6.58 -7.35
C ASP A 185 -24.35 -5.70 -6.14
N LYS A 186 -25.55 -5.89 -5.59
CA LYS A 186 -26.05 -5.13 -4.44
C LYS A 186 -25.36 -5.51 -3.12
N THR A 187 -24.52 -6.53 -3.08
CA THR A 187 -23.76 -6.84 -1.86
C THR A 187 -22.58 -5.90 -1.69
N ARG A 188 -22.02 -5.37 -2.80
CA ARG A 188 -20.84 -4.49 -2.80
C ARG A 188 -21.00 -3.18 -3.58
N ALA A 189 -22.16 -2.95 -4.20
CA ALA A 189 -22.40 -1.87 -5.15
C ALA A 189 -21.43 -1.90 -6.34
N MET A 190 -21.18 -3.07 -6.94
CA MET A 190 -20.28 -3.24 -8.08
C MET A 190 -21.05 -3.54 -9.38
N CYS A 191 -20.58 -3.00 -10.50
CA CYS A 191 -21.25 -3.19 -11.78
C CYS A 191 -20.62 -4.27 -12.65
N PHE A 192 -21.46 -5.17 -13.16
CA PHE A 192 -21.05 -6.30 -13.99
C PHE A 192 -21.89 -6.40 -15.26
N CYS A 193 -21.34 -7.09 -16.26
CA CYS A 193 -22.02 -7.38 -17.52
C CYS A 193 -23.35 -8.12 -17.36
N GLY A 194 -23.47 -8.98 -16.35
CA GLY A 194 -24.73 -9.63 -15.98
C GLY A 194 -25.05 -10.90 -16.76
N GLU A 195 -26.10 -11.59 -16.31
CA GLU A 195 -26.57 -12.83 -16.91
C GLU A 195 -26.98 -12.66 -18.37
N GLY A 196 -26.78 -13.70 -19.18
CA GLY A 196 -27.04 -13.67 -20.63
C GLY A 196 -25.86 -13.19 -21.48
N THR A 197 -24.78 -12.70 -20.85
CA THR A 197 -23.49 -12.45 -21.53
C THR A 197 -22.55 -13.64 -21.41
N LYS A 198 -21.53 -13.72 -22.28
CA LYS A 198 -20.48 -14.75 -22.25
C LYS A 198 -19.64 -14.65 -20.98
N TYR A 199 -19.48 -13.46 -20.43
CA TYR A 199 -18.72 -13.20 -19.21
C TYR A 199 -19.55 -12.37 -18.20
N PRO A 200 -20.51 -12.99 -17.47
CA PRO A 200 -21.44 -12.27 -16.60
C PRO A 200 -20.77 -11.45 -15.49
N TYR A 201 -19.66 -11.94 -14.94
CA TYR A 201 -18.90 -11.29 -13.87
C TYR A 201 -17.79 -10.37 -14.39
N ARG A 202 -17.75 -10.09 -15.70
CA ARG A 202 -16.82 -9.09 -16.23
C ARG A 202 -17.26 -7.70 -15.77
N PRO A 203 -16.36 -6.89 -15.18
CA PRO A 203 -16.70 -5.54 -14.75
C PRO A 203 -17.22 -4.69 -15.89
N LEU A 204 -18.31 -3.97 -15.62
CA LEU A 204 -18.87 -2.94 -16.49
C LEU A 204 -18.88 -1.59 -15.76
N ALA A 205 -17.73 -1.28 -15.16
CA ALA A 205 -17.57 -0.13 -14.29
C ALA A 205 -17.45 1.19 -15.08
N GLU A 206 -17.70 2.30 -14.37
CA GLU A 206 -17.53 3.66 -14.84
C GLU A 206 -18.19 3.89 -16.23
N SER A 207 -17.42 4.36 -17.20
CA SER A 207 -17.90 4.79 -18.51
C SER A 207 -18.11 3.63 -19.50
N CYS A 208 -17.66 2.41 -19.19
CA CYS A 208 -17.60 1.31 -20.14
C CYS A 208 -18.97 0.94 -20.75
N GLY A 209 -20.04 1.01 -19.96
CA GLY A 209 -21.40 0.69 -20.39
C GLY A 209 -22.23 1.87 -20.91
N PHE A 210 -21.63 3.04 -21.10
CA PHE A 210 -22.32 4.27 -21.50
C PHE A 210 -21.85 4.80 -22.85
N GLN A 211 -22.73 5.51 -23.55
CA GLN A 211 -22.39 6.17 -24.81
C GLN A 211 -21.56 7.43 -24.57
N TYR A 212 -20.80 7.85 -25.58
CA TYR A 212 -20.11 9.14 -25.56
C TYR A 212 -20.81 10.15 -26.47
N ASN A 213 -20.92 11.39 -26.00
CA ASN A 213 -21.35 12.50 -26.84
C ASN A 213 -20.26 12.84 -27.86
N GLN A 214 -20.67 13.31 -29.04
CA GLN A 214 -19.73 13.80 -30.05
C GLN A 214 -18.95 15.01 -29.48
N PRO A 215 -17.62 15.06 -29.64
CA PRO A 215 -16.84 16.20 -29.20
C PRO A 215 -17.35 17.50 -29.85
N SER A 216 -17.43 18.57 -29.08
CA SER A 216 -17.84 19.89 -29.57
C SER A 216 -16.87 20.45 -30.61
N GLU A 217 -15.61 20.01 -30.56
CA GLU A 217 -14.52 20.43 -31.44
C GLU A 217 -13.70 19.21 -31.91
N PRO A 218 -13.15 19.20 -33.14
CA PRO A 218 -12.28 18.12 -33.62
C PRO A 218 -11.06 17.94 -32.70
N GLY A 219 -10.90 16.74 -32.12
CA GLY A 219 -9.82 16.44 -31.18
C GLY A 219 -10.11 16.80 -29.72
N GLY A 220 -11.31 17.30 -29.41
CA GLY A 220 -11.76 17.53 -28.03
C GLY A 220 -12.01 16.23 -27.24
N PRO A 221 -12.08 16.29 -25.89
CA PRO A 221 -12.31 15.13 -25.05
C PRO A 221 -13.70 14.53 -25.29
N LYS A 222 -13.79 13.20 -25.35
CA LYS A 222 -15.07 12.48 -25.40
C LYS A 222 -15.75 12.60 -24.04
N ILE A 223 -16.98 13.11 -24.01
CA ILE A 223 -17.75 13.25 -22.77
C ILE A 223 -18.74 12.09 -22.68
N VAL A 224 -18.73 11.36 -21.56
CA VAL A 224 -19.65 10.25 -21.31
C VAL A 224 -21.08 10.78 -21.16
N ASN A 225 -22.03 10.09 -21.74
CA ASN A 225 -23.46 10.31 -21.57
C ASN A 225 -24.02 9.29 -20.58
N TRP A 226 -24.01 9.67 -19.30
CA TRP A 226 -24.48 8.84 -18.19
C TRP A 226 -25.97 8.50 -18.22
N THR A 227 -26.73 9.06 -19.18
CA THR A 227 -28.18 8.77 -19.35
C THR A 227 -28.45 7.70 -20.40
N LYS A 228 -27.45 7.36 -21.23
CA LYS A 228 -27.61 6.46 -22.37
C LYS A 228 -26.69 5.25 -22.25
N VAL A 229 -27.31 4.09 -22.08
CA VAL A 229 -26.62 2.79 -22.14
C VAL A 229 -26.09 2.56 -23.55
N ASP A 230 -24.84 2.12 -23.63
CA ASP A 230 -24.27 1.62 -24.88
C ASP A 230 -24.64 0.15 -25.08
N GLN A 231 -25.54 -0.13 -26.02
CA GLN A 231 -25.97 -1.50 -26.33
C GLN A 231 -24.88 -2.31 -27.04
N ASP A 232 -23.92 -1.65 -27.71
CA ASP A 232 -22.83 -2.34 -28.42
C ASP A 232 -21.89 -3.05 -27.44
N VAL A 233 -21.89 -2.66 -26.17
CA VAL A 233 -21.10 -3.31 -25.12
C VAL A 233 -21.42 -4.81 -24.97
N PHE A 234 -22.65 -5.20 -25.33
CA PHE A 234 -23.14 -6.58 -25.30
C PHE A 234 -23.12 -7.26 -26.68
N THR A 235 -22.53 -6.65 -27.71
CA THR A 235 -22.53 -7.25 -29.06
C THR A 235 -21.78 -8.56 -29.11
N THR A 236 -22.31 -9.54 -29.86
CA THR A 236 -21.59 -10.76 -30.24
C THR A 236 -20.94 -10.64 -31.63
N ASN A 237 -21.15 -9.53 -32.33
CA ASN A 237 -20.57 -9.28 -33.64
C ASN A 237 -19.16 -8.69 -33.49
N GLY A 238 -18.13 -9.47 -33.81
CA GLY A 238 -16.73 -9.07 -33.72
C GLY A 238 -16.33 -7.85 -34.56
N SER A 239 -17.16 -7.39 -35.50
CA SER A 239 -16.90 -6.16 -36.27
C SER A 239 -17.32 -4.88 -35.54
N ILE A 240 -18.11 -5.00 -34.47
CA ILE A 240 -18.61 -3.92 -33.64
C ILE A 240 -17.79 -3.92 -32.32
N PRO A 241 -17.29 -2.76 -31.86
CA PRO A 241 -16.57 -2.69 -30.58
C PRO A 241 -17.46 -3.10 -29.39
N GLY A 242 -17.23 -4.30 -28.85
CA GLY A 242 -17.93 -4.81 -27.68
C GLY A 242 -17.08 -4.86 -26.41
N TRP A 243 -17.66 -5.41 -25.33
CA TRP A 243 -16.91 -5.72 -24.10
C TRP A 243 -17.37 -7.01 -23.43
N CYS A 244 -18.66 -7.12 -23.07
CA CYS A 244 -19.18 -8.20 -22.23
C CYS A 244 -19.11 -9.58 -22.90
N ASN A 245 -19.18 -9.61 -24.22
CA ASN A 245 -19.14 -10.84 -25.02
C ASN A 245 -17.83 -11.04 -25.78
N VAL A 246 -16.88 -10.12 -25.64
CA VAL A 246 -15.57 -10.19 -26.32
C VAL A 246 -14.74 -11.31 -25.73
N ASP A 247 -14.24 -12.20 -26.58
CA ASP A 247 -13.27 -13.20 -26.17
C ASP A 247 -11.87 -12.58 -26.07
N PRO A 248 -11.16 -12.72 -24.94
CA PRO A 248 -9.82 -12.17 -24.79
C PRO A 248 -8.84 -12.69 -25.84
N VAL A 249 -8.90 -13.97 -26.21
CA VAL A 249 -7.98 -14.57 -27.19
C VAL A 249 -8.20 -13.95 -28.57
N ASP A 250 -9.46 -13.85 -29.00
CA ASP A 250 -9.77 -13.24 -30.30
C ASP A 250 -9.42 -11.75 -30.33
N ALA A 251 -9.55 -11.03 -29.20
CA ALA A 251 -9.17 -9.63 -29.10
C ALA A 251 -7.66 -9.44 -29.21
N TYR A 252 -6.86 -10.27 -28.53
CA TYR A 252 -5.40 -10.22 -28.60
C TYR A 252 -4.85 -10.61 -29.98
N GLU A 253 -5.55 -11.48 -30.70
CA GLU A 253 -5.21 -11.85 -32.09
C GLU A 253 -5.74 -10.83 -33.13
N GLY A 254 -6.42 -9.76 -32.70
CA GLY A 254 -6.97 -8.72 -33.57
C GLY A 254 -8.15 -9.17 -34.43
N LYS A 255 -8.83 -10.27 -34.07
CA LYS A 255 -9.97 -10.83 -34.81
C LYS A 255 -11.29 -10.11 -34.51
N VAL A 256 -11.39 -9.46 -33.36
CA VAL A 256 -12.58 -8.74 -32.90
C VAL A 256 -12.23 -7.34 -32.46
N LYS A 257 -13.18 -6.41 -32.62
CA LYS A 257 -13.09 -5.07 -32.05
C LYS A 257 -13.63 -5.07 -30.63
N PHE A 258 -13.03 -4.24 -29.78
CA PHE A 258 -13.47 -4.04 -28.41
C PHE A 258 -13.42 -2.57 -28.03
N LYS A 259 -14.11 -2.22 -26.95
CA LYS A 259 -14.15 -0.86 -26.40
C LYS A 259 -12.85 -0.58 -25.62
N GLU A 260 -12.08 0.41 -26.07
CA GLU A 260 -10.77 0.74 -25.50
C GLU A 260 -10.87 1.51 -24.16
N GLU A 261 -12.02 2.13 -23.92
CA GLU A 261 -12.34 2.80 -22.65
C GLU A 261 -12.59 1.81 -21.49
N CYS A 262 -12.97 0.58 -21.82
CA CYS A 262 -13.25 -0.46 -20.84
C CYS A 262 -11.96 -1.09 -20.32
N HIS A 263 -11.93 -1.42 -19.04
CA HIS A 263 -10.74 -1.99 -18.40
C HIS A 263 -11.12 -2.88 -17.20
N CYS A 264 -10.10 -3.41 -16.52
CA CYS A 264 -10.26 -4.31 -15.38
C CYS A 264 -9.95 -3.62 -14.03
N PRO A 265 -10.91 -2.90 -13.43
CA PRO A 265 -10.65 -2.07 -12.25
C PRO A 265 -10.67 -2.87 -10.94
N TYR A 266 -11.48 -3.92 -10.84
CA TYR A 266 -11.70 -4.64 -9.59
C TYR A 266 -10.52 -5.54 -9.21
N ASP A 267 -10.31 -5.72 -7.91
CA ASP A 267 -9.25 -6.56 -7.36
C ASP A 267 -9.56 -8.06 -7.55
N GLY A 268 -8.53 -8.91 -7.48
CA GLY A 268 -8.63 -10.35 -7.75
C GLY A 268 -8.58 -10.73 -9.23
N PHE A 269 -8.50 -9.77 -10.15
CA PHE A 269 -8.34 -10.02 -11.57
C PHE A 269 -7.36 -9.04 -12.24
N ILE A 270 -6.61 -9.55 -13.21
CA ILE A 270 -5.77 -8.77 -14.13
C ILE A 270 -6.04 -9.18 -15.59
N GLY A 271 -5.29 -8.59 -16.51
CA GLY A 271 -5.52 -8.70 -17.95
C GLY A 271 -6.41 -7.56 -18.44
N ARG A 272 -6.46 -7.38 -19.76
CA ARG A 272 -7.26 -6.31 -20.36
C ARG A 272 -8.74 -6.51 -20.06
N PHE A 273 -9.22 -7.76 -20.02
CA PHE A 273 -10.63 -8.13 -19.93
C PHE A 273 -11.00 -8.84 -18.60
N CYS A 274 -10.16 -8.71 -17.56
CA CYS A 274 -10.27 -9.43 -16.28
C CYS A 274 -10.22 -10.97 -16.41
N GLU A 275 -9.50 -11.48 -17.40
CA GLU A 275 -9.48 -12.91 -17.72
C GLU A 275 -8.47 -13.72 -16.90
N VAL A 276 -7.55 -13.06 -16.20
CA VAL A 276 -6.52 -13.71 -15.38
C VAL A 276 -6.87 -13.51 -13.91
N PRO A 277 -7.34 -14.55 -13.20
CA PRO A 277 -7.58 -14.47 -11.77
C PRO A 277 -6.24 -14.37 -11.02
N VAL A 278 -6.19 -13.48 -10.04
CA VAL A 278 -5.06 -13.29 -9.13
C VAL A 278 -5.57 -13.23 -7.69
N GLN A 279 -4.67 -13.27 -6.72
CA GLN A 279 -5.04 -12.99 -5.34
C GLN A 279 -5.57 -11.57 -5.19
N SER A 280 -6.62 -11.43 -4.37
CA SER A 280 -6.98 -10.12 -3.82
C SER A 280 -6.13 -9.79 -2.61
N ILE A 281 -6.08 -8.51 -2.27
CA ILE A 281 -5.39 -8.04 -1.07
C ILE A 281 -6.33 -8.15 0.12
N CYS A 282 -5.84 -8.77 1.19
CA CYS A 282 -6.38 -8.66 2.52
C CYS A 282 -5.25 -8.30 3.48
N ILE A 283 -5.59 -7.73 4.63
CA ILE A 283 -4.63 -7.38 5.68
C ILE A 283 -3.84 -8.66 6.04
N ASN A 284 -2.51 -8.59 5.90
CA ASN A 284 -1.58 -9.70 6.12
C ASN A 284 -1.94 -11.02 5.39
N GLN A 285 -2.70 -10.97 4.29
CA GLN A 285 -3.27 -12.15 3.62
C GLN A 285 -3.91 -13.15 4.58
N CYS A 286 -4.66 -12.65 5.57
CA CYS A 286 -5.36 -13.46 6.55
C CYS A 286 -4.45 -14.37 7.39
N ASN A 287 -3.16 -14.03 7.48
CA ASN A 287 -2.11 -14.80 8.17
C ASN A 287 -2.05 -16.30 7.83
N GLY A 288 -2.65 -16.72 6.72
CA GLY A 288 -2.80 -18.14 6.37
C GLY A 288 -3.81 -18.92 7.21
N HIS A 289 -4.67 -18.23 7.96
CA HIS A 289 -5.75 -18.77 8.80
C HIS A 289 -7.13 -18.32 8.32
N GLY A 290 -7.29 -18.16 7.01
CA GLY A 290 -8.55 -17.77 6.40
C GLY A 290 -8.46 -17.54 4.91
N GLN A 291 -9.61 -17.30 4.29
CA GLN A 291 -9.76 -16.98 2.88
C GLN A 291 -9.95 -15.47 2.70
N CYS A 292 -9.17 -14.88 1.78
CA CYS A 292 -9.32 -13.47 1.45
C CYS A 292 -10.55 -13.21 0.56
N ARG A 293 -11.35 -12.20 0.94
CA ARG A 293 -12.53 -11.70 0.22
C ARG A 293 -12.34 -10.23 -0.15
N GLY A 294 -11.38 -9.93 -1.03
CA GLY A 294 -11.22 -8.57 -1.57
C GLY A 294 -10.76 -7.50 -0.59
N GLY A 295 -10.36 -7.85 0.64
CA GLY A 295 -10.06 -6.89 1.70
C GLY A 295 -10.49 -7.36 3.09
N PHE A 296 -11.47 -8.26 3.12
CA PHE A 296 -11.98 -8.89 4.34
C PHE A 296 -11.49 -10.34 4.44
N CYS A 297 -10.94 -10.73 5.59
CA CYS A 297 -10.58 -12.11 5.85
C CYS A 297 -11.74 -12.93 6.42
N GLN A 298 -12.11 -14.01 5.72
CA GLN A 298 -12.98 -15.06 6.25
C GLN A 298 -12.13 -16.06 7.02
N CYS A 299 -12.09 -15.93 8.35
CA CYS A 299 -11.20 -16.73 9.19
C CYS A 299 -11.63 -18.19 9.31
N ASP A 300 -10.63 -19.06 9.42
CA ASP A 300 -10.82 -20.46 9.76
C ASP A 300 -11.35 -20.60 11.19
N ASN A 301 -12.04 -21.70 11.47
CA ASN A 301 -12.60 -21.94 12.79
C ASN A 301 -11.50 -21.88 13.87
N GLY A 302 -11.78 -21.10 14.92
CA GLY A 302 -10.84 -20.84 16.00
C GLY A 302 -9.93 -19.64 15.83
N TRP A 303 -10.00 -18.92 14.71
CA TRP A 303 -9.21 -17.71 14.45
C TRP A 303 -10.12 -16.50 14.20
N TYR A 304 -9.66 -15.32 14.60
CA TYR A 304 -10.38 -14.06 14.38
C TYR A 304 -9.44 -12.84 14.32
N GLY A 305 -10.03 -11.65 14.27
CA GLY A 305 -9.35 -10.37 14.04
C GLY A 305 -9.31 -10.02 12.54
N ALA A 306 -8.96 -8.77 12.24
CA ALA A 306 -8.98 -8.23 10.86
C ALA A 306 -8.12 -9.02 9.85
N ASP A 307 -7.11 -9.76 10.34
CA ASP A 307 -6.18 -10.56 9.55
C ASP A 307 -6.09 -12.03 10.00
N CYS A 308 -7.07 -12.52 10.78
CA CYS A 308 -7.11 -13.89 11.31
C CYS A 308 -5.88 -14.33 12.12
N SER A 309 -5.13 -13.40 12.70
CA SER A 309 -3.94 -13.70 13.50
C SER A 309 -4.24 -14.04 14.96
N ILE A 310 -5.46 -13.80 15.44
CA ILE A 310 -5.82 -13.97 16.85
C ILE A 310 -6.42 -15.37 17.05
N PRO A 311 -5.76 -16.26 17.81
CA PRO A 311 -6.36 -17.53 18.18
C PRO A 311 -7.44 -17.32 19.24
N SER A 312 -8.47 -18.16 19.20
CA SER A 312 -9.48 -18.26 20.26
C SER A 312 -9.27 -19.53 21.08
N VAL A 313 -10.06 -19.71 22.14
CA VAL A 313 -9.97 -20.87 23.05
C VAL A 313 -10.29 -22.21 22.39
N ILE A 314 -10.97 -22.21 21.24
CA ILE A 314 -11.28 -23.43 20.47
C ILE A 314 -10.18 -23.81 19.47
N SER A 315 -9.16 -22.95 19.28
CA SER A 315 -8.03 -23.25 18.41
C SER A 315 -7.04 -24.22 19.07
N SER A 316 -6.33 -25.00 18.25
CA SER A 316 -5.28 -25.89 18.74
C SER A 316 -4.06 -25.09 19.20
N ILE A 317 -3.64 -25.27 20.46
CA ILE A 317 -2.42 -24.65 21.02
C ILE A 317 -1.18 -24.96 20.17
N ARG A 318 -1.15 -26.12 19.48
CA ARG A 318 -0.04 -26.50 18.59
C ARG A 318 0.05 -25.63 17.34
N GLU A 319 -1.07 -25.03 16.93
CA GLU A 319 -1.22 -24.19 15.74
C GLU A 319 -1.10 -22.70 16.05
N TRP A 320 -1.09 -22.32 17.34
CA TRP A 320 -0.92 -20.95 17.79
C TRP A 320 0.28 -20.26 17.14
N PRO A 321 0.21 -18.94 16.92
CA PRO A 321 1.27 -18.22 16.23
C PRO A 321 2.55 -18.22 17.08
N SER A 322 3.71 -18.07 16.43
CA SER A 322 5.02 -18.17 17.10
C SER A 322 5.23 -17.09 18.16
N TRP A 323 4.60 -15.92 18.02
CA TRP A 323 4.68 -14.86 19.03
C TRP A 323 3.93 -15.21 20.33
N LEU A 324 3.03 -16.20 20.29
CA LEU A 324 2.33 -16.75 21.45
C LEU A 324 2.96 -18.08 21.92
N ARG A 325 4.08 -18.52 21.32
CA ARG A 325 4.74 -19.78 21.68
C ARG A 325 6.23 -19.60 22.00
N PRO A 326 6.74 -20.22 23.08
CA PRO A 326 6.03 -21.05 24.05
C PRO A 326 5.28 -20.21 25.09
N ALA A 327 3.94 -20.29 25.13
CA ALA A 327 3.15 -19.75 26.22
C ALA A 327 2.92 -20.81 27.30
N ARG A 328 2.93 -20.37 28.56
CA ARG A 328 2.38 -21.15 29.68
C ARG A 328 0.90 -20.81 29.80
N VAL A 329 0.04 -21.77 29.46
CA VAL A 329 -1.42 -21.60 29.55
C VAL A 329 -1.88 -22.01 30.94
N ASP A 330 -2.53 -21.09 31.64
CA ASP A 330 -3.17 -21.39 32.92
C ASP A 330 -4.57 -21.97 32.63
N VAL A 331 -4.77 -23.24 32.97
CA VAL A 331 -6.05 -23.93 32.80
C VAL A 331 -6.83 -23.80 34.11
N PRO A 332 -8.02 -23.17 34.13
CA PRO A 332 -8.81 -23.04 35.36
C PRO A 332 -9.23 -24.40 35.91
N ASP A 333 -9.10 -24.62 37.23
CA ASP A 333 -9.44 -25.89 37.90
C ASP A 333 -10.94 -26.24 37.88
N ASN A 334 -11.82 -25.29 37.55
CA ASN A 334 -13.28 -25.46 37.53
C ASN A 334 -13.84 -25.71 36.12
N ILE A 335 -13.36 -26.75 35.42
CA ILE A 335 -14.06 -27.31 34.24
C ILE A 335 -15.23 -28.17 34.74
N HIS A 336 -16.17 -27.55 35.47
CA HIS A 336 -17.48 -28.15 35.71
C HIS A 336 -18.44 -27.63 34.65
N VAL A 337 -18.61 -28.45 33.61
CA VAL A 337 -19.72 -28.52 32.65
C VAL A 337 -20.63 -27.29 32.64
N SER A 338 -20.12 -26.22 32.06
CA SER A 338 -20.91 -25.14 31.49
C SER A 338 -20.53 -25.12 30.02
N GLU A 339 -21.51 -25.26 29.12
CA GLU A 339 -21.31 -25.19 27.66
C GLU A 339 -20.71 -23.85 27.18
N LYS A 340 -20.54 -22.88 28.08
CA LYS A 340 -19.98 -21.57 27.80
C LYS A 340 -18.45 -21.60 27.85
N LEU A 341 -17.83 -21.32 26.70
CA LEU A 341 -16.40 -21.13 26.54
C LEU A 341 -15.93 -19.96 27.43
N ILE A 342 -14.83 -20.14 28.17
CA ILE A 342 -14.26 -19.13 29.09
C ILE A 342 -12.91 -18.69 28.52
N ASN A 343 -12.57 -17.41 28.65
CA ASN A 343 -11.27 -16.88 28.26
C ASN A 343 -10.12 -17.66 28.91
N LEU A 344 -9.02 -17.84 28.17
CA LEU A 344 -7.80 -18.47 28.68
C LEU A 344 -6.69 -17.43 28.85
N ASN A 345 -5.88 -17.60 29.89
CA ASN A 345 -4.68 -16.79 30.10
C ASN A 345 -3.45 -17.55 29.61
N ALA A 346 -2.69 -16.91 28.72
CA ALA A 346 -1.47 -17.45 28.14
C ALA A 346 -0.30 -16.54 28.48
N VAL A 347 0.56 -16.97 29.41
CA VAL A 347 1.73 -16.19 29.80
C VAL A 347 2.83 -16.36 28.77
N VAL A 348 3.28 -15.26 28.17
CA VAL A 348 4.31 -15.24 27.12
C VAL A 348 5.28 -14.07 27.33
N ALA A 349 6.54 -14.27 26.95
CA ALA A 349 7.55 -13.22 26.99
C ALA A 349 7.37 -12.26 25.80
N LYS A 350 7.29 -10.96 26.08
CA LYS A 350 7.09 -9.91 25.07
C LYS A 350 8.04 -8.74 25.29
N LYS A 351 8.20 -7.92 24.25
CA LYS A 351 9.03 -6.71 24.29
C LYS A 351 8.16 -5.47 24.45
N ARG A 352 8.55 -4.60 25.39
CA ARG A 352 7.95 -3.26 25.51
C ARG A 352 8.51 -2.29 24.44
N PRO A 353 7.75 -1.26 24.04
CA PRO A 353 6.38 -0.95 24.48
C PRO A 353 5.37 -1.99 23.96
N LEU A 354 4.32 -2.26 24.74
CA LEU A 354 3.21 -3.11 24.33
C LEU A 354 2.13 -2.26 23.66
N ILE A 355 1.65 -2.72 22.50
CA ILE A 355 0.66 -2.01 21.70
C ILE A 355 -0.57 -2.88 21.58
N TYR A 356 -1.68 -2.47 22.19
CA TYR A 356 -2.97 -3.09 21.97
C TYR A 356 -3.58 -2.52 20.69
N ILE A 357 -4.14 -3.38 19.84
CA ILE A 357 -4.77 -2.96 18.57
C ILE A 357 -6.26 -3.26 18.68
N TYR A 358 -7.09 -2.22 18.60
CA TYR A 358 -8.54 -2.39 18.68
C TYR A 358 -9.07 -3.24 17.54
N ASP A 359 -9.89 -4.24 17.85
CA ASP A 359 -10.65 -5.01 16.87
C ASP A 359 -11.94 -4.26 16.51
N LEU A 360 -11.80 -3.14 15.79
CA LEU A 360 -12.90 -2.24 15.44
C LEU A 360 -13.93 -2.89 14.48
N PRO A 361 -15.19 -2.45 14.49
CA PRO A 361 -16.20 -2.84 13.50
C PRO A 361 -15.69 -2.70 12.06
N PRO A 362 -16.10 -3.60 11.15
CA PRO A 362 -15.44 -3.75 9.86
C PRO A 362 -15.67 -2.57 8.91
N GLU A 363 -16.66 -1.71 9.15
CA GLU A 363 -16.90 -0.46 8.40
C GLU A 363 -15.73 0.54 8.49
N PHE A 364 -14.89 0.44 9.53
CA PHE A 364 -13.73 1.31 9.70
C PHE A 364 -12.48 0.81 8.96
N ASN A 365 -12.47 -0.44 8.48
CA ASN A 365 -11.33 -1.03 7.79
C ASN A 365 -11.71 -2.05 6.70
N SER A 366 -12.15 -3.25 7.07
CA SER A 366 -12.26 -4.41 6.17
C SER A 366 -13.28 -4.20 5.06
N LEU A 367 -14.42 -3.55 5.35
CA LEU A 367 -15.44 -3.21 4.35
C LEU A 367 -14.97 -2.11 3.39
N LEU A 368 -14.12 -1.18 3.87
CA LEU A 368 -13.51 -0.17 3.00
C LEU A 368 -12.61 -0.82 1.96
N LEU A 369 -11.95 -1.94 2.29
CA LEU A 369 -11.11 -2.70 1.37
C LEU A 369 -11.93 -3.64 0.46
N GLU A 370 -12.88 -4.41 1.01
CA GLU A 370 -13.72 -5.35 0.24
C GLU A 370 -14.60 -4.63 -0.80
N GLY A 371 -15.05 -3.42 -0.49
CA GLY A 371 -15.91 -2.63 -1.37
C GLY A 371 -15.18 -1.76 -2.41
N ARG A 372 -13.85 -1.85 -2.56
CA ARG A 372 -13.09 -0.95 -3.45
C ARG A 372 -13.49 -1.10 -4.92
N HIS A 373 -13.82 0.01 -5.57
CA HIS A 373 -14.11 0.05 -7.00
C HIS A 373 -12.85 0.05 -7.86
N PHE A 374 -11.70 0.44 -7.30
CA PHE A 374 -10.41 0.40 -7.97
C PHE A 374 -9.36 -0.36 -7.16
N LYS A 375 -8.72 -1.37 -7.77
CA LYS A 375 -7.76 -2.26 -7.11
C LYS A 375 -6.49 -1.59 -6.59
N LEU A 376 -6.13 -0.42 -7.11
CA LEU A 376 -4.94 0.34 -6.70
C LEU A 376 -5.21 1.31 -5.54
N GLU A 377 -6.47 1.52 -5.17
CA GLU A 377 -6.83 2.48 -4.12
C GLU A 377 -6.59 1.89 -2.73
N CYS A 378 -6.20 2.78 -1.81
CA CYS A 378 -5.98 2.51 -0.38
C CYS A 378 -4.96 1.42 -0.01
N VAL A 379 -4.28 0.81 -0.98
CA VAL A 379 -3.38 -0.33 -0.77
C VAL A 379 -1.98 0.02 -1.21
N ASN A 380 -0.99 -0.55 -0.53
CA ASN A 380 0.43 -0.41 -0.85
C ASN A 380 0.94 -1.50 -1.82
N ARG A 381 0.13 -2.52 -2.12
CA ARG A 381 0.50 -3.65 -2.97
C ARG A 381 -0.70 -4.30 -3.64
N ILE A 382 -0.46 -5.00 -4.74
CA ILE A 382 -1.38 -5.90 -5.47
C ILE A 382 -0.64 -7.18 -5.89
N TYR A 383 -1.27 -8.03 -6.70
CA TYR A 383 -0.67 -9.26 -7.21
C TYR A 383 -0.63 -9.34 -8.74
N ASP A 384 0.45 -9.93 -9.25
CA ASP A 384 0.62 -10.24 -10.67
C ASP A 384 0.01 -11.61 -11.04
N GLY A 385 0.14 -12.01 -12.31
CA GLY A 385 -0.38 -13.29 -12.81
C GLY A 385 0.25 -14.55 -12.19
N ASN A 386 1.40 -14.41 -11.53
CA ASN A 386 2.06 -15.48 -10.78
C ASN A 386 1.77 -15.37 -9.26
N ASN A 387 0.88 -14.47 -8.85
CA ASN A 387 0.64 -14.09 -7.47
C ASN A 387 1.89 -13.57 -6.73
N ALA A 388 2.86 -13.01 -7.48
CA ALA A 388 3.94 -12.24 -6.89
C ALA A 388 3.42 -10.85 -6.50
N THR A 389 3.97 -10.30 -5.42
CA THR A 389 3.59 -8.96 -4.92
C THR A 389 4.12 -7.88 -5.86
N ILE A 390 3.23 -7.03 -6.33
CA ILE A 390 3.56 -5.76 -6.99
C ILE A 390 3.28 -4.64 -6.00
N TRP A 391 4.29 -3.84 -5.65
CA TRP A 391 4.10 -2.66 -4.82
C TRP A 391 3.49 -1.52 -5.63
N THR A 392 2.55 -0.80 -5.03
CA THR A 392 1.89 0.36 -5.65
C THR A 392 2.64 1.65 -5.30
N GLU A 393 2.50 2.66 -6.16
CA GLU A 393 2.99 4.02 -5.90
C GLU A 393 1.99 4.86 -5.09
N GLN A 394 1.03 4.23 -4.41
CA GLN A 394 0.03 4.97 -3.66
C GLN A 394 0.66 5.67 -2.45
N LEU A 395 0.69 7.00 -2.47
CA LEU A 395 1.43 7.84 -1.51
C LEU A 395 1.04 7.54 -0.06
N TYR A 396 -0.23 7.22 0.16
CA TYR A 396 -0.84 6.96 1.46
C TYR A 396 -0.76 5.49 1.91
N GLY A 397 -0.06 4.65 1.15
CA GLY A 397 0.13 3.23 1.47
C GLY A 397 0.85 2.96 2.80
N ALA A 398 1.41 3.99 3.44
CA ALA A 398 2.09 3.90 4.73
C ALA A 398 1.12 3.46 5.84
N GLN A 399 -0.15 3.84 5.74
CA GLN A 399 -1.20 3.39 6.65
C GLN A 399 -1.34 1.86 6.64
N MET A 400 -1.49 1.27 5.46
CA MET A 400 -1.59 -0.19 5.33
C MET A 400 -0.30 -0.89 5.76
N ALA A 401 0.86 -0.35 5.37
CA ALA A 401 2.14 -0.92 5.74
C ALA A 401 2.36 -0.95 7.27
N ILE A 402 2.05 0.14 7.97
CA ILE A 402 2.17 0.24 9.43
C ILE A 402 1.13 -0.64 10.11
N TYR A 403 -0.10 -0.67 9.62
CA TYR A 403 -1.15 -1.49 10.20
C TYR A 403 -0.81 -2.98 10.12
N GLU A 404 -0.42 -3.47 8.93
CA GLU A 404 0.07 -4.84 8.72
C GLU A 404 1.29 -5.15 9.61
N SER A 405 2.24 -4.22 9.71
CA SER A 405 3.44 -4.36 10.54
C SER A 405 3.12 -4.46 12.03
N LEU A 406 2.20 -3.64 12.55
CA LEU A 406 1.79 -3.64 13.95
C LEU A 406 1.08 -4.95 14.29
N LEU A 407 0.20 -5.43 13.41
CA LEU A 407 -0.50 -6.70 13.60
C LEU A 407 0.47 -7.90 13.69
N ALA A 408 1.58 -7.86 12.95
CA ALA A 408 2.62 -8.90 12.94
C ALA A 408 3.76 -8.67 13.97
N SER A 409 3.71 -7.58 14.74
CA SER A 409 4.80 -7.14 15.61
C SER A 409 4.87 -7.92 16.93
N PRO A 410 6.08 -8.22 17.46
CA PRO A 410 6.23 -8.77 18.82
C PRO A 410 5.79 -7.81 19.93
N HIS A 411 5.60 -6.53 19.60
CA HIS A 411 5.07 -5.51 20.51
C HIS A 411 3.54 -5.57 20.66
N ARG A 412 2.83 -6.22 19.73
CA ARG A 412 1.37 -6.31 19.79
C ARG A 412 0.94 -7.12 21.02
N THR A 413 -0.01 -6.64 21.81
CA THR A 413 -0.63 -7.40 22.93
C THR A 413 -2.12 -7.59 22.70
N LEU A 414 -2.69 -8.71 23.15
CA LEU A 414 -4.14 -8.94 23.27
C LEU A 414 -4.66 -8.55 24.65
N ASN A 415 -3.78 -8.33 25.62
CA ASN A 415 -4.13 -7.82 26.93
C ASN A 415 -3.99 -6.30 26.98
N GLY A 416 -5.12 -5.59 26.90
CA GLY A 416 -5.18 -4.13 26.97
C GLY A 416 -4.89 -3.56 28.37
N GLU A 417 -5.00 -4.35 29.45
CA GLU A 417 -4.67 -3.88 30.81
C GLU A 417 -3.15 -3.71 31.02
N GLU A 418 -2.34 -4.44 30.25
CA GLU A 418 -0.88 -4.37 30.32
C GLU A 418 -0.25 -3.48 29.23
N ALA A 419 -1.07 -2.96 28.30
CA ALA A 419 -0.63 -2.19 27.14
C ALA A 419 -0.01 -0.83 27.53
N ASP A 420 1.02 -0.40 26.80
CA ASP A 420 1.62 0.92 26.90
C ASP A 420 0.94 1.94 25.95
N PHE A 421 0.46 1.46 24.80
CA PHE A 421 -0.21 2.25 23.78
C PHE A 421 -1.37 1.48 23.15
N PHE A 422 -2.32 2.23 22.59
CA PHE A 422 -3.50 1.70 21.92
C PHE A 422 -3.57 2.21 20.47
N PHE A 423 -3.45 1.32 19.49
CA PHE A 423 -3.56 1.67 18.08
C PHE A 423 -5.01 1.55 17.60
N VAL A 424 -5.50 2.60 16.92
CA VAL A 424 -6.87 2.69 16.40
C VAL A 424 -6.87 2.50 14.87
N PRO A 425 -7.22 1.31 14.34
CA PRO A 425 -7.02 0.96 12.93
C PRO A 425 -8.18 1.42 12.03
N ILE A 426 -8.34 2.73 11.88
CA ILE A 426 -9.26 3.35 10.90
C ILE A 426 -8.48 3.64 9.63
N LEU A 427 -9.02 3.24 8.47
CA LEU A 427 -8.40 3.50 7.17
C LEU A 427 -8.80 4.87 6.61
N ASP A 428 -8.30 5.93 7.23
CA ASP A 428 -8.64 7.33 6.90
C ASP A 428 -8.41 7.68 5.42
N SER A 429 -7.24 7.32 4.86
CA SER A 429 -6.94 7.57 3.45
C SER A 429 -7.92 6.85 2.53
N CYS A 430 -8.45 5.70 2.95
CA CYS A 430 -9.42 4.98 2.17
C CYS A 430 -10.79 5.64 2.19
N ILE A 431 -11.23 6.15 3.34
CA ILE A 431 -12.47 6.90 3.44
C ILE A 431 -12.41 8.16 2.58
N ILE A 432 -11.26 8.87 2.59
CA ILE A 432 -11.06 10.02 1.72
C ILE A 432 -11.06 9.62 0.24
N THR A 433 -10.33 8.56 -0.13
CA THR A 433 -10.27 8.12 -1.53
C THR A 433 -11.64 7.72 -2.05
N ARG A 434 -12.41 7.01 -1.21
CA ARG A 434 -13.72 6.44 -1.55
C ARG A 434 -14.92 7.34 -1.30
N GLY A 435 -14.69 8.59 -0.92
CA GLY A 435 -15.76 9.53 -0.61
C GLY A 435 -16.64 9.81 -1.84
N ASP A 436 -17.94 9.52 -1.75
CA ASP A 436 -18.91 9.55 -2.85
C ASP A 436 -18.70 8.45 -3.93
N ASP A 437 -18.02 7.34 -3.61
CA ASP A 437 -17.84 6.21 -4.54
C ASP A 437 -19.14 5.45 -4.84
N ALA A 438 -20.06 5.45 -3.88
CA ALA A 438 -21.32 4.72 -3.97
C ALA A 438 -22.40 5.43 -3.13
N PRO A 439 -23.70 5.18 -3.41
CA PRO A 439 -24.80 5.78 -2.66
C PRO A 439 -24.71 5.63 -1.13
N HIS A 440 -24.13 4.53 -0.64
CA HIS A 440 -23.96 4.26 0.79
C HIS A 440 -22.72 4.98 1.41
N LEU A 441 -21.83 5.54 0.60
CA LEU A 441 -20.68 6.37 1.00
C LEU A 441 -20.88 7.83 0.57
N SER A 442 -22.10 8.34 0.73
CA SER A 442 -22.51 9.66 0.25
C SER A 442 -21.90 10.82 1.05
N LEU A 443 -21.47 11.87 0.34
CA LEU A 443 -21.02 13.13 0.96
C LEU A 443 -22.16 14.12 1.24
N GLN A 444 -23.42 13.77 0.91
CA GLN A 444 -24.57 14.68 0.98
C GLN A 444 -24.79 15.26 2.38
N GLU A 445 -24.67 14.44 3.42
CA GLU A 445 -24.84 14.84 4.83
C GLU A 445 -23.57 15.48 5.42
N HIS A 446 -22.50 15.55 4.63
CA HIS A 446 -21.17 15.98 5.07
C HIS A 446 -20.70 17.23 4.31
N SER A 447 -21.65 18.06 3.86
CA SER A 447 -21.39 19.30 3.12
C SER A 447 -20.64 19.11 1.80
N GLY A 448 -20.65 17.89 1.24
CA GLY A 448 -19.85 17.55 0.07
C GLY A 448 -18.36 17.37 0.35
N LEU A 449 -17.95 17.28 1.62
CA LEU A 449 -16.54 17.24 2.03
C LEU A 449 -16.12 15.84 2.47
N ARG A 450 -15.05 15.32 1.89
CA ARG A 450 -14.44 14.02 2.25
C ARG A 450 -13.80 14.07 3.63
N SER A 451 -13.16 15.19 3.98
CA SER A 451 -12.61 15.45 5.32
C SER A 451 -13.71 15.42 6.39
N SER A 452 -14.91 15.93 6.07
CA SER A 452 -16.07 15.91 6.96
C SER A 452 -16.66 14.51 7.15
N LEU A 453 -16.71 13.69 6.08
CA LEU A 453 -17.07 12.27 6.15
C LEU A 453 -16.08 11.49 7.03
N THR A 454 -14.78 11.67 6.79
CA THR A 454 -13.71 10.96 7.52
C THR A 454 -13.66 11.34 9.00
N LEU A 455 -13.96 12.61 9.33
CA LEU A 455 -14.18 13.05 10.70
C LEU A 455 -15.30 12.25 11.37
N GLU A 456 -16.46 12.06 10.72
CA GLU A 456 -17.56 11.29 11.30
C GLU A 456 -17.20 9.82 11.54
N TYR A 457 -16.45 9.19 10.64
CA TYR A 457 -15.95 7.83 10.87
C TYR A 457 -15.03 7.77 12.08
N SER A 458 -14.10 8.71 12.20
CA SER A 458 -13.20 8.80 13.35
C SER A 458 -13.97 9.00 14.67
N LYS A 459 -15.01 9.84 14.62
CA LYS A 459 -15.89 10.11 15.76
C LYS A 459 -16.74 8.89 16.16
N LYS A 460 -17.29 8.15 15.18
CA LYS A 460 -18.03 6.90 15.43
C LYS A 460 -17.14 5.82 16.04
N ALA A 461 -15.92 5.68 15.55
CA ALA A 461 -14.95 4.75 16.13
C ALA A 461 -14.58 5.14 17.57
N TYR A 462 -14.41 6.43 17.85
CA TYR A 462 -14.22 6.92 19.22
C TYR A 462 -15.37 6.50 20.15
N TYR A 463 -16.62 6.72 19.74
CA TYR A 463 -17.77 6.30 20.56
C TYR A 463 -17.81 4.80 20.77
N HIS A 464 -17.56 4.01 19.72
CA HIS A 464 -17.43 2.56 19.85
C HIS A 464 -16.34 2.17 20.85
N ILE A 465 -15.17 2.79 20.80
CA ILE A 465 -14.07 2.51 21.73
C ILE A 465 -14.49 2.81 23.18
N VAL A 466 -15.08 3.99 23.43
CA VAL A 466 -15.49 4.41 24.77
C VAL A 466 -16.62 3.56 25.33
N GLU A 467 -17.52 3.06 24.47
CA GLU A 467 -18.65 2.23 24.87
C GLU A 467 -18.27 0.77 25.12
N GLN A 468 -17.38 0.20 24.29
CA GLN A 468 -17.08 -1.23 24.29
C GLN A 468 -15.82 -1.59 25.08
N TYR A 469 -14.89 -0.65 25.27
CA TYR A 469 -13.59 -0.91 25.89
C TYR A 469 -13.32 0.02 27.08
N PRO A 470 -12.69 -0.48 28.16
CA PRO A 470 -12.45 0.34 29.35
C PRO A 470 -11.24 1.29 29.21
N TYR A 471 -10.39 1.06 28.22
CA TYR A 471 -9.02 1.61 28.18
C TYR A 471 -8.94 3.12 27.90
N TRP A 472 -9.89 3.69 27.17
CA TRP A 472 -9.85 5.12 26.81
C TRP A 472 -9.76 6.04 28.03
N ASN A 473 -10.53 5.72 29.07
CA ASN A 473 -10.65 6.55 30.27
C ASN A 473 -9.42 6.47 31.19
N HIS A 474 -8.51 5.53 30.98
CA HIS A 474 -7.27 5.41 31.79
C HIS A 474 -6.36 6.63 31.61
N SER A 475 -6.28 7.14 30.38
CA SER A 475 -5.40 8.24 30.00
C SER A 475 -6.15 9.45 29.44
N SER A 476 -7.47 9.34 29.30
CA SER A 476 -8.33 10.21 28.49
C SER A 476 -7.86 10.30 27.03
N GLY A 477 -7.44 9.16 26.46
CA GLY A 477 -7.00 9.05 25.07
C GLY A 477 -5.53 9.39 24.79
N ARG A 478 -4.71 9.75 25.78
CA ARG A 478 -3.31 10.20 25.56
C ARG A 478 -2.35 9.11 25.07
N ASP A 479 -2.66 7.86 25.39
CA ASP A 479 -1.91 6.68 24.95
C ASP A 479 -2.51 6.05 23.68
N HIS A 480 -3.53 6.67 23.08
CA HIS A 480 -4.11 6.25 21.82
C HIS A 480 -3.39 6.85 20.63
N ILE A 481 -3.24 6.07 19.58
CA ILE A 481 -2.54 6.41 18.36
C ILE A 481 -3.53 6.32 17.19
N TRP A 482 -3.71 7.45 16.50
CA TRP A 482 -4.60 7.58 15.34
C TRP A 482 -3.79 7.93 14.10
N PHE A 483 -4.22 7.42 12.95
CA PHE A 483 -3.57 7.69 11.68
C PHE A 483 -4.40 8.66 10.84
N PHE A 484 -3.78 9.79 10.47
CA PHE A 484 -4.30 10.77 9.53
C PHE A 484 -3.31 10.95 8.37
N SER A 485 -3.38 10.03 7.42
CA SER A 485 -2.40 9.92 6.34
C SER A 485 -2.69 10.81 5.12
N TRP A 486 -3.87 11.42 5.03
CA TRP A 486 -4.18 12.25 3.87
C TRP A 486 -3.44 13.62 3.87
N ASP A 487 -3.48 14.34 2.74
CA ASP A 487 -2.72 15.57 2.48
C ASP A 487 -2.85 16.65 3.57
N GLU A 488 -4.05 16.83 4.15
CA GLU A 488 -4.32 17.82 5.19
C GLU A 488 -4.12 17.26 6.62
N GLY A 489 -3.61 16.03 6.76
CA GLY A 489 -3.28 15.40 8.04
C GLY A 489 -4.43 15.44 9.05
N ALA A 490 -4.10 15.71 10.33
CA ALA A 490 -5.09 15.73 11.41
C ALA A 490 -5.84 17.09 11.54
N CYS A 491 -5.82 17.95 10.53
CA CYS A 491 -6.55 19.24 10.55
C CYS A 491 -8.06 19.08 10.79
N TYR A 492 -8.64 18.01 10.24
CA TYR A 492 -10.06 17.67 10.36
C TYR A 492 -10.32 16.61 11.43
N ALA A 493 -9.34 16.28 12.29
CA ALA A 493 -9.58 15.34 13.38
C ALA A 493 -10.73 15.83 14.28
N PRO A 494 -11.61 14.93 14.75
CA PRO A 494 -12.65 15.32 15.70
C PRO A 494 -12.06 15.72 17.05
N LYS A 495 -12.72 16.66 17.74
CA LYS A 495 -12.24 17.17 19.04
C LYS A 495 -12.13 16.08 20.10
N GLU A 496 -12.99 15.05 19.99
CA GLU A 496 -13.08 13.95 20.94
C GLU A 496 -11.77 13.15 21.04
N ILE A 497 -11.01 13.07 19.94
CA ILE A 497 -9.77 12.27 19.88
C ILE A 497 -8.51 13.12 19.95
N TRP A 498 -8.61 14.45 19.99
CA TRP A 498 -7.45 15.33 19.84
C TRP A 498 -6.36 15.14 20.91
N ASN A 499 -6.74 14.66 22.10
CA ASN A 499 -5.81 14.39 23.18
C ASN A 499 -4.85 13.20 22.88
N SER A 500 -5.16 12.42 21.85
CA SER A 500 -4.36 11.30 21.36
C SER A 500 -3.15 11.72 20.54
N MET A 501 -2.25 10.77 20.31
CA MET A 501 -1.14 10.91 19.36
C MET A 501 -1.65 10.77 17.92
N MET A 502 -1.35 11.76 17.10
CA MET A 502 -1.66 11.74 15.66
C MET A 502 -0.42 11.35 14.87
N LEU A 503 -0.57 10.33 14.02
CA LEU A 503 0.39 9.99 12.98
C LEU A 503 -0.04 10.69 11.69
N VAL A 504 0.75 11.65 11.23
CA VAL A 504 0.43 12.50 10.07
C VAL A 504 1.55 12.53 9.05
N HIS A 505 1.29 12.86 7.80
CA HIS A 505 2.36 13.19 6.84
C HIS A 505 2.69 14.70 6.79
N TRP A 506 1.94 15.51 7.54
CA TRP A 506 2.06 16.96 7.53
C TRP A 506 2.13 17.58 8.92
N GLY A 507 3.27 18.20 9.25
CA GLY A 507 3.53 18.83 10.56
C GLY A 507 3.03 20.28 10.71
N ASN A 508 1.81 20.59 10.27
CA ASN A 508 1.26 21.96 10.33
C ASN A 508 0.74 22.33 11.73
N THR A 509 1.41 23.26 12.41
CA THR A 509 1.03 23.72 13.76
C THR A 509 -0.07 24.78 13.78
N ASN A 510 -0.69 25.11 12.64
CA ASN A 510 -1.65 26.22 12.46
C ASN A 510 -1.13 27.63 12.77
N THR A 511 0.17 27.79 13.08
CA THR A 511 0.75 29.11 13.40
C THR A 511 0.92 30.01 12.18
N LYS A 512 1.16 29.44 10.99
CA LYS A 512 1.24 30.18 9.72
C LYS A 512 0.19 29.75 8.70
N HIS A 513 -0.36 28.54 8.83
CA HIS A 513 -1.42 28.00 8.00
C HIS A 513 -2.62 27.62 8.87
N ASN A 514 -3.43 28.62 9.20
CA ASN A 514 -4.68 28.43 9.93
C ASN A 514 -5.89 28.17 9.01
N HIS A 515 -5.62 27.91 7.72
CA HIS A 515 -6.60 27.61 6.68
C HIS A 515 -6.13 26.42 5.83
N SER A 516 -7.07 25.75 5.19
CA SER A 516 -6.79 24.61 4.32
C SER A 516 -5.97 25.02 3.09
N THR A 517 -5.03 24.16 2.71
CA THR A 517 -4.07 24.43 1.62
C THR A 517 -4.29 23.57 0.38
N THR A 518 -5.29 22.70 0.43
CA THR A 518 -5.68 21.80 -0.65
C THR A 518 -6.24 22.55 -1.86
N ALA A 519 -5.91 22.07 -3.04
CA ALA A 519 -6.52 22.42 -4.31
C ALA A 519 -7.78 21.56 -4.59
N TYR A 520 -8.03 20.52 -3.79
CA TYR A 520 -9.25 19.72 -3.84
C TYR A 520 -10.29 20.28 -2.91
N TRP A 521 -11.29 20.97 -3.47
CA TRP A 521 -12.35 21.63 -2.70
C TRP A 521 -13.07 20.67 -1.72
N ALA A 522 -13.18 19.38 -2.06
CA ALA A 522 -13.82 18.36 -1.22
C ALA A 522 -12.99 18.00 0.04
N ASP A 523 -11.70 18.35 0.08
CA ASP A 523 -10.81 18.09 1.21
C ASP A 523 -10.68 19.32 2.12
N ASN A 524 -11.23 20.46 1.68
CA ASN A 524 -11.13 21.72 2.41
C ASN A 524 -11.83 21.61 3.77
N TRP A 525 -11.06 21.82 4.85
CA TRP A 525 -11.56 21.73 6.22
C TRP A 525 -12.00 23.08 6.82
N ASP A 526 -11.82 24.21 6.13
CA ASP A 526 -12.12 25.55 6.64
C ASP A 526 -13.59 25.69 7.05
N THR A 527 -14.49 25.03 6.32
CA THR A 527 -15.93 25.09 6.56
C THR A 527 -16.43 24.05 7.57
N ILE A 528 -15.55 23.17 8.07
CA ILE A 528 -15.91 22.21 9.12
C ILE A 528 -16.00 22.96 10.45
N SER A 529 -17.17 22.90 11.10
CA SER A 529 -17.43 23.67 12.32
C SER A 529 -16.50 23.28 13.47
N SER A 530 -16.13 24.27 14.29
CA SER A 530 -15.37 24.06 15.53
C SER A 530 -16.12 23.18 16.53
N ASP A 531 -17.44 23.04 16.42
CA ASP A 531 -18.19 22.11 17.26
C ASP A 531 -17.92 20.65 16.94
N ARG A 532 -17.47 20.34 15.71
CA ARG A 532 -17.12 18.99 15.26
C ARG A 532 -15.63 18.73 15.44
N ARG A 533 -14.77 19.56 14.85
CA ARG A 533 -13.31 19.36 14.93
C ARG A 533 -12.70 19.91 16.22
N GLY A 534 -13.31 20.90 16.86
CA GLY A 534 -12.72 21.59 18.00
C GLY A 534 -11.84 22.77 17.60
N ILE A 535 -11.13 23.32 18.58
CA ILE A 535 -10.17 24.40 18.39
C ILE A 535 -8.79 23.84 18.74
N HIS A 536 -8.15 23.20 17.76
CA HIS A 536 -6.82 22.63 17.91
C HIS A 536 -5.97 22.86 16.64
N PRO A 537 -4.62 22.81 16.73
CA PRO A 537 -3.75 22.84 15.57
C PRO A 537 -3.89 21.55 14.74
N CYS A 538 -3.37 21.49 13.51
CA CYS A 538 -3.37 20.22 12.77
C CYS A 538 -2.28 19.24 13.23
N PHE A 539 -1.28 19.75 13.97
CA PHE A 539 -0.15 18.99 14.49
C PHE A 539 0.35 19.65 15.78
N ASP A 540 0.53 18.84 16.81
CA ASP A 540 1.13 19.21 18.09
C ASP A 540 2.49 18.53 18.25
N PRO A 541 3.61 19.28 18.19
CA PRO A 541 4.96 18.71 18.24
C PRO A 541 5.30 18.02 19.57
N ASP A 542 4.52 18.24 20.63
CA ASP A 542 4.77 17.63 21.94
C ASP A 542 4.20 16.21 22.03
N LYS A 543 3.28 15.82 21.14
CA LYS A 543 2.62 14.50 21.17
C LYS A 543 2.51 13.78 19.81
N ASP A 544 2.51 14.50 18.70
CA ASP A 544 2.23 13.95 17.37
C ASP A 544 3.52 13.59 16.61
N LEU A 545 3.40 12.68 15.64
CA LEU A 545 4.53 12.19 14.84
C LEU A 545 4.30 12.38 13.34
N VAL A 546 5.32 12.91 12.66
CA VAL A 546 5.33 12.99 11.19
C VAL A 546 5.90 11.71 10.61
N LEU A 547 5.14 11.05 9.75
CA LEU A 547 5.52 9.84 9.04
C LEU A 547 5.96 10.13 7.60
N PRO A 548 6.87 9.30 7.05
CA PRO A 548 7.25 9.40 5.65
C PRO A 548 6.14 8.87 4.73
N ALA A 549 6.03 9.44 3.52
CA ALA A 549 5.20 8.85 2.46
C ALA A 549 5.58 7.38 2.20
N TRP A 550 4.61 6.60 1.73
CA TRP A 550 4.90 5.31 1.14
C TRP A 550 5.80 5.46 -0.09
N LYS A 551 6.84 4.63 -0.14
CA LYS A 551 7.74 4.51 -1.29
C LYS A 551 7.85 3.05 -1.66
N VAL A 552 7.77 2.78 -2.96
CA VAL A 552 7.99 1.44 -3.50
C VAL A 552 9.38 0.97 -3.06
N PRO A 553 9.49 -0.19 -2.39
CA PRO A 553 10.79 -0.75 -2.03
C PRO A 553 11.58 -1.13 -3.29
N ASP A 554 12.60 -0.35 -3.64
CA ASP A 554 13.51 -0.63 -4.75
C ASP A 554 14.80 -1.28 -4.25
N ALA A 555 14.87 -2.60 -4.38
CA ALA A 555 16.01 -3.40 -3.91
C ALA A 555 17.33 -3.06 -4.63
N ASN A 556 17.25 -2.64 -5.90
CA ASN A 556 18.43 -2.29 -6.69
C ASN A 556 19.01 -0.98 -6.14
N MET A 557 18.17 0.03 -5.92
CA MET A 557 18.62 1.30 -5.36
C MET A 557 19.15 1.18 -3.93
N LEU A 558 18.49 0.36 -3.10
CA LEU A 558 19.00 0.04 -1.76
C LEU A 558 20.37 -0.65 -1.81
N THR A 559 20.59 -1.55 -2.79
CA THR A 559 21.86 -2.25 -2.96
C THR A 559 22.98 -1.33 -3.45
N MET A 560 22.66 -0.39 -4.34
CA MET A 560 23.62 0.58 -4.88
C MET A 560 24.12 1.59 -3.83
N LYS A 561 23.44 1.70 -2.69
CA LYS A 561 23.79 2.63 -1.59
C LYS A 561 24.04 4.04 -2.11
N LEU A 562 23.13 4.54 -2.95
CA LEU A 562 23.29 5.83 -3.61
C LEU A 562 23.47 6.99 -2.62
N TRP A 563 22.89 6.87 -1.42
CA TRP A 563 23.13 7.82 -0.33
C TRP A 563 24.59 7.97 0.09
N ALA A 564 25.41 6.92 -0.07
CA ALA A 564 26.83 6.93 0.27
C ALA A 564 27.71 7.57 -0.82
N ARG A 565 27.12 8.05 -1.93
CA ARG A 565 27.88 8.67 -3.03
C ARG A 565 28.62 9.93 -2.55
N PRO A 566 29.96 10.00 -2.71
CA PRO A 566 30.77 11.16 -2.31
C PRO A 566 30.31 12.45 -2.98
N ARG A 567 30.47 13.58 -2.28
CA ARG A 567 30.03 14.89 -2.74
C ARG A 567 30.71 15.31 -4.05
N GLU A 568 31.98 14.94 -4.23
CA GLU A 568 32.79 15.25 -5.40
C GLU A 568 32.28 14.56 -6.67
N LYS A 569 31.52 13.46 -6.51
CA LYS A 569 30.92 12.72 -7.62
C LYS A 569 29.52 13.22 -7.99
N ARG A 570 28.98 14.22 -7.30
CA ARG A 570 27.64 14.79 -7.54
C ARG A 570 27.79 16.00 -8.46
N LYS A 571 27.34 15.87 -9.71
CA LYS A 571 27.57 16.87 -10.77
C LYS A 571 26.49 17.94 -10.81
N THR A 572 25.31 17.66 -10.29
CA THR A 572 24.18 18.60 -10.28
C THR A 572 24.17 19.34 -8.95
N LEU A 573 24.16 20.68 -8.98
CA LEU A 573 24.10 21.49 -7.77
C LEU A 573 22.71 21.39 -7.15
N PHE A 574 21.66 21.62 -7.94
CA PHE A 574 20.28 21.62 -7.48
C PHE A 574 19.38 20.83 -8.43
N TYR A 575 18.48 20.01 -7.88
CA TYR A 575 17.54 19.21 -8.65
C TYR A 575 16.11 19.31 -8.11
N PHE A 576 15.16 19.57 -9.01
CA PHE A 576 13.73 19.46 -8.76
C PHE A 576 13.02 18.92 -10.01
N ASN A 577 12.31 17.81 -9.82
CA ASN A 577 11.44 17.20 -10.82
C ASN A 577 10.00 17.19 -10.31
N GLY A 578 9.12 17.93 -10.95
CA GLY A 578 7.72 18.02 -10.52
C GLY A 578 6.92 19.10 -11.24
N ASN A 579 5.62 19.13 -10.99
CA ASN A 579 4.72 20.06 -11.66
C ASN A 579 5.11 21.52 -11.36
N LEU A 580 5.41 22.30 -12.41
CA LEU A 580 5.80 23.72 -12.36
C LEU A 580 4.65 24.68 -12.72
N GLY A 581 3.41 24.17 -12.77
CA GLY A 581 2.20 24.92 -13.06
C GLY A 581 1.97 25.25 -14.54
N PRO A 582 0.98 26.12 -14.85
CA PRO A 582 0.34 26.17 -16.16
C PRO A 582 1.22 26.73 -17.29
N ALA A 583 2.34 27.36 -16.97
CA ALA A 583 3.32 27.84 -17.94
C ALA A 583 3.98 26.69 -18.72
N TYR A 584 3.94 25.46 -18.17
CA TYR A 584 4.55 24.28 -18.77
C TYR A 584 3.50 23.35 -19.42
N PRO A 585 3.89 22.56 -20.45
CA PRO A 585 3.02 21.52 -21.01
C PRO A 585 2.53 20.56 -19.92
N HIS A 586 1.23 20.25 -19.92
CA HIS A 586 0.57 19.39 -18.92
C HIS A 586 0.73 19.85 -17.46
N GLY A 587 1.18 21.08 -17.23
CA GLY A 587 1.26 21.68 -15.90
C GLY A 587 -0.13 21.95 -15.32
N ARG A 588 -0.25 21.84 -14.00
CA ARG A 588 -1.54 22.01 -13.31
C ARG A 588 -2.00 23.47 -13.39
N PRO A 589 -3.28 23.74 -13.70
CA PRO A 589 -3.78 25.11 -13.81
C PRO A 589 -4.03 25.79 -12.46
N GLU A 590 -4.21 25.02 -11.40
CA GLU A 590 -4.57 25.56 -10.08
C GLU A 590 -3.39 26.34 -9.48
N TYR A 591 -3.56 27.65 -9.32
CA TYR A 591 -2.54 28.51 -8.70
C TYR A 591 -2.35 28.21 -7.21
N SER A 592 -3.38 27.66 -6.55
CA SER A 592 -3.32 27.20 -5.15
C SER A 592 -2.36 26.02 -4.98
N TYR A 593 -2.18 25.18 -6.00
CA TYR A 593 -1.23 24.07 -5.95
C TYR A 593 0.19 24.58 -5.73
N SER A 594 0.84 24.08 -4.67
CA SER A 594 2.15 24.53 -4.18
C SER A 594 2.23 25.99 -3.74
N MET A 595 1.09 26.68 -3.57
CA MET A 595 1.01 28.08 -3.14
C MET A 595 1.85 29.04 -4.02
N GLY A 596 1.94 28.77 -5.33
CA GLY A 596 2.75 29.56 -6.26
C GLY A 596 4.26 29.31 -6.22
N ILE A 597 4.76 28.48 -5.29
CA ILE A 597 6.21 28.25 -5.08
C ILE A 597 6.83 27.58 -6.30
N ARG A 598 6.23 26.50 -6.81
CA ARG A 598 6.80 25.74 -7.94
C ARG A 598 6.71 26.53 -9.26
N GLN A 599 5.68 27.36 -9.41
CA GLN A 599 5.50 28.26 -10.54
C GLN A 599 6.62 29.30 -10.55
N LYS A 600 6.89 29.94 -9.40
CA LYS A 600 7.99 30.90 -9.27
C LYS A 600 9.35 30.26 -9.49
N LEU A 601 9.55 29.05 -8.95
CA LEU A 601 10.76 28.27 -9.20
C LEU A 601 10.95 27.98 -10.70
N GLY A 602 9.90 27.58 -11.41
CA GLY A 602 9.94 27.33 -12.84
C GLY A 602 10.19 28.60 -13.67
N GLU A 603 9.67 29.75 -13.27
CA GLU A 603 9.92 31.04 -13.92
C GLU A 603 11.39 31.49 -13.78
N GLU A 604 11.97 31.30 -12.60
CA GLU A 604 13.33 31.75 -12.29
C GLU A 604 14.39 30.74 -12.75
N PHE A 605 14.21 29.44 -12.52
CA PHE A 605 15.26 28.42 -12.69
C PHE A 605 14.91 27.29 -13.67
N GLY A 606 13.77 27.35 -14.35
CA GLY A 606 13.31 26.30 -15.27
C GLY A 606 14.37 25.84 -16.27
N SER A 607 14.70 24.55 -16.25
CA SER A 607 15.67 23.91 -17.14
C SER A 607 15.03 23.23 -18.36
N SER A 608 13.70 23.25 -18.46
CA SER A 608 12.95 22.80 -19.63
C SER A 608 12.23 23.98 -20.27
N PRO A 609 12.05 24.02 -21.60
CA PRO A 609 11.28 25.08 -22.24
C PRO A 609 9.83 25.09 -21.74
N ASN A 610 9.34 26.29 -21.42
CA ASN A 610 7.92 26.51 -21.17
C ASN A 610 7.12 26.48 -22.49
N LYS A 611 5.80 26.74 -22.44
CA LYS A 611 4.93 26.77 -23.65
C LYS A 611 5.36 27.81 -24.70
N ASP A 612 6.08 28.86 -24.30
CA ASP A 612 6.63 29.88 -25.20
C ASP A 612 8.06 29.54 -25.70
N GLY A 613 8.58 28.35 -25.37
CA GLY A 613 9.92 27.91 -25.75
C GLY A 613 11.06 28.56 -24.93
N LYS A 614 10.76 29.20 -23.79
CA LYS A 614 11.75 29.91 -22.96
C LYS A 614 12.16 29.08 -21.74
N LEU A 615 13.43 29.22 -21.35
CA LEU A 615 13.97 28.73 -20.08
C LEU A 615 13.77 29.76 -18.96
N GLY A 616 14.05 29.36 -17.71
CA GLY A 616 14.02 30.25 -16.56
C GLY A 616 15.03 31.40 -16.67
N LYS A 617 14.71 32.53 -16.05
CA LYS A 617 15.53 33.77 -16.11
C LYS A 617 16.98 33.58 -15.67
N GLN A 618 17.19 32.70 -14.70
CA GLN A 618 18.47 32.38 -14.05
C GLN A 618 18.84 30.91 -14.31
N HIS A 619 18.47 30.37 -15.47
CA HIS A 619 18.85 29.02 -15.87
C HIS A 619 20.38 28.83 -15.80
N ALA A 620 20.80 27.71 -15.21
CA ALA A 620 22.17 27.25 -15.15
C ALA A 620 22.22 25.75 -15.47
N GLU A 621 23.32 25.28 -16.07
CA GLU A 621 23.45 23.88 -16.52
C GLU A 621 23.41 22.86 -15.37
N ASP A 622 23.90 23.23 -14.19
CA ASP A 622 23.94 22.40 -12.99
C ASP A 622 22.73 22.60 -12.06
N VAL A 623 21.74 23.39 -12.48
CA VAL A 623 20.45 23.61 -11.78
C VAL A 623 19.32 23.06 -12.64
N ILE A 624 18.84 21.88 -12.25
CA ILE A 624 17.79 21.15 -12.98
C ILE A 624 16.45 21.39 -12.30
N VAL A 625 15.56 22.11 -12.96
CA VAL A 625 14.18 22.37 -12.52
C VAL A 625 13.26 22.07 -13.69
N THR A 626 12.62 20.91 -13.67
CA THR A 626 11.88 20.41 -14.83
C THR A 626 10.53 19.79 -14.44
N PRO A 627 9.49 19.95 -15.29
CA PRO A 627 8.23 19.23 -15.15
C PRO A 627 8.26 17.86 -15.84
N VAL A 628 9.31 17.55 -16.61
CA VAL A 628 9.42 16.32 -17.39
C VAL A 628 9.82 15.19 -16.44
N ARG A 629 8.97 14.17 -16.28
CA ARG A 629 9.29 13.01 -15.43
C ARG A 629 10.59 12.35 -15.92
N SER A 630 11.48 12.05 -14.98
CA SER A 630 12.73 11.34 -15.28
C SER A 630 12.51 9.84 -15.22
N ASP A 631 13.03 9.12 -16.22
CA ASP A 631 13.07 7.66 -16.24
C ASP A 631 14.10 7.10 -15.23
N ASN A 632 15.03 7.93 -14.74
CA ASN A 632 16.09 7.56 -13.80
C ASN A 632 16.08 8.46 -12.55
N TYR A 633 14.88 8.81 -12.07
CA TYR A 633 14.66 9.82 -11.02
C TYR A 633 15.58 9.67 -9.79
N HIS A 634 15.71 8.46 -9.25
CA HIS A 634 16.56 8.21 -8.08
C HIS A 634 18.06 8.40 -8.36
N ALA A 635 18.53 8.06 -9.57
CA ALA A 635 19.93 8.28 -9.96
C ALA A 635 20.22 9.77 -10.17
N ASP A 636 19.26 10.52 -10.71
CA ASP A 636 19.36 11.97 -10.86
C ASP A 636 19.46 12.68 -9.50
N ILE A 637 18.61 12.28 -8.53
CA ILE A 637 18.69 12.77 -7.15
C ILE A 637 20.05 12.42 -6.54
N ALA A 638 20.52 11.18 -6.69
CA ALA A 638 21.81 10.75 -6.17
C ALA A 638 23.00 11.51 -6.78
N ASN A 639 22.86 11.98 -8.03
CA ASN A 639 23.85 12.81 -8.71
C ASN A 639 23.80 14.28 -8.28
N SER A 640 22.85 14.66 -7.42
CA SER A 640 22.57 16.03 -7.02
C SER A 640 23.06 16.33 -5.60
N VAL A 641 23.53 17.57 -5.36
CA VAL A 641 23.94 18.03 -4.02
C VAL A 641 22.72 18.45 -3.22
N PHE A 642 21.86 19.30 -3.79
CA PHE A 642 20.65 19.82 -3.19
C PHE A 642 19.41 19.38 -3.97
N CYS A 643 18.33 19.02 -3.27
CA CYS A 643 17.09 18.56 -3.90
C CYS A 643 15.89 19.34 -3.35
N GLY A 644 15.10 19.92 -4.26
CA GLY A 644 13.95 20.72 -3.89
C GLY A 644 12.84 19.89 -3.26
N VAL A 645 12.42 20.26 -2.06
CA VAL A 645 11.27 19.69 -1.36
C VAL A 645 10.23 20.79 -1.21
N PHE A 646 9.36 20.88 -2.23
CA PHE A 646 8.35 21.93 -2.34
C PHE A 646 6.95 21.35 -2.19
N PRO A 647 6.02 22.04 -1.51
CA PRO A 647 4.67 21.54 -1.27
C PRO A 647 3.95 21.28 -2.60
N GLY A 648 3.06 20.30 -2.60
CA GLY A 648 2.08 20.09 -3.65
C GLY A 648 0.74 20.59 -3.14
N ASP A 649 -0.14 19.65 -2.81
CA ASP A 649 -1.36 19.90 -2.07
C ASP A 649 -1.08 19.73 -0.57
N GLY A 650 -0.81 20.82 0.12
CA GLY A 650 -0.31 20.79 1.51
C GLY A 650 1.18 20.43 1.61
N TRP A 651 1.53 19.15 1.63
CA TRP A 651 2.88 18.67 1.94
C TRP A 651 3.64 18.12 0.72
N SER A 652 4.85 17.58 0.91
CA SER A 652 5.69 17.05 -0.19
C SER A 652 6.38 15.75 0.18
N GLY A 653 5.93 14.65 -0.42
CA GLY A 653 6.59 13.34 -0.31
C GLY A 653 7.93 13.21 -1.03
N ARG A 654 8.63 14.31 -1.33
CA ARG A 654 9.96 14.32 -1.97
C ARG A 654 11.10 14.35 -0.96
N MET A 655 10.78 14.58 0.31
CA MET A 655 11.77 14.65 1.37
C MET A 655 12.47 13.31 1.55
N GLU A 656 11.69 12.24 1.54
CA GLU A 656 12.11 10.86 1.66
C GLU A 656 13.01 10.48 0.48
N ASP A 657 12.61 10.82 -0.75
CA ASP A 657 13.41 10.54 -1.94
C ASP A 657 14.78 11.21 -1.87
N SER A 658 14.82 12.46 -1.39
CA SER A 658 16.06 13.20 -1.22
C SER A 658 16.97 12.52 -0.21
N VAL A 659 16.43 12.17 0.96
CA VAL A 659 17.20 11.56 2.06
C VAL A 659 17.68 10.16 1.70
N LEU A 660 16.81 9.32 1.10
CA LEU A 660 17.14 7.95 0.71
C LEU A 660 18.25 7.89 -0.33
N GLN A 661 18.42 8.92 -1.16
CA GLN A 661 19.52 9.01 -2.13
C GLN A 661 20.65 9.98 -1.70
N GLY A 662 20.64 10.39 -0.43
CA GLY A 662 21.67 11.24 0.18
C GLY A 662 21.77 12.65 -0.40
N CYS A 663 20.77 13.11 -1.14
CA CYS A 663 20.66 14.49 -1.58
C CYS A 663 20.18 15.39 -0.43
N ILE A 664 20.78 16.58 -0.26
CA ILE A 664 20.41 17.47 0.84
C ILE A 664 19.05 18.10 0.52
N PRO A 665 18.00 17.82 1.30
CA PRO A 665 16.67 18.37 1.03
C PRO A 665 16.66 19.88 1.29
N VAL A 666 16.31 20.65 0.26
CA VAL A 666 16.02 22.08 0.36
C VAL A 666 14.52 22.24 0.51
N VAL A 667 14.09 22.32 1.76
CA VAL A 667 12.67 22.45 2.10
C VAL A 667 12.27 23.92 2.00
N ILE A 668 11.38 24.23 1.07
CA ILE A 668 10.70 25.54 1.02
C ILE A 668 9.21 25.27 1.17
N GLN A 669 8.78 25.32 2.43
CA GLN A 669 7.38 25.27 2.83
C GLN A 669 7.16 26.39 3.84
N LEU A 670 6.07 27.13 3.67
CA LEU A 670 5.63 28.08 4.67
C LEU A 670 5.11 27.22 5.86
N ALA A 671 5.71 27.36 7.04
CA ALA A 671 5.51 26.50 8.24
C ALA A 671 5.68 24.99 8.05
N PHE A 672 6.94 24.56 8.03
CA PHE A 672 7.30 23.18 8.31
C PHE A 672 8.26 23.10 9.51
N ARG A 673 7.95 22.21 10.45
CA ARG A 673 8.94 21.48 11.23
C ARG A 673 8.87 20.03 10.77
N SER A 674 9.75 19.59 9.88
CA SER A 674 10.22 18.21 9.96
C SER A 674 11.71 18.16 9.69
N SER A 675 12.37 17.47 10.60
CA SER A 675 13.35 16.45 10.26
C SER A 675 14.07 15.99 11.51
N GLU A 676 14.20 16.75 12.60
CA GLU A 676 14.96 16.25 13.76
C GLU A 676 14.39 14.96 14.38
N GLN A 677 13.08 14.70 14.28
CA GLN A 677 12.44 13.46 14.74
C GLN A 677 12.36 12.36 13.67
N ALA A 678 12.32 12.70 12.37
CA ALA A 678 12.28 11.74 11.25
C ALA A 678 13.69 11.36 10.72
N LEU A 679 14.69 12.23 10.93
CA LEU A 679 16.10 12.00 10.59
C LEU A 679 16.67 10.79 11.31
N PRO A 680 16.38 10.49 12.59
CA PRO A 680 16.82 9.26 13.25
C PRO A 680 16.24 8.00 12.59
N LEU A 681 14.96 8.03 12.20
CA LEU A 681 14.30 6.94 11.48
C LEU A 681 14.90 6.76 10.08
N LEU A 682 15.02 7.83 9.29
CA LEU A 682 15.60 7.81 7.95
C LEU A 682 17.11 7.53 7.95
N ARG A 683 17.86 7.99 8.96
CA ARG A 683 19.28 7.63 9.15
C ARG A 683 19.45 6.17 9.53
N LYS A 684 18.53 5.59 10.32
CA LYS A 684 18.50 4.13 10.54
C LYS A 684 18.17 3.38 9.26
N PHE A 685 17.22 3.85 8.45
CA PHE A 685 16.93 3.28 7.13
C PHE A 685 18.11 3.37 6.15
N ALA A 686 18.91 4.44 6.20
CA ALA A 686 20.09 4.63 5.35
C ALA A 686 21.39 4.05 5.93
N SER A 687 21.43 3.67 7.21
CA SER A 687 22.57 3.02 7.83
C SER A 687 22.44 1.49 7.90
N LEU A 688 21.25 0.96 7.62
CA LEU A 688 20.99 -0.43 7.25
C LEU A 688 21.38 -0.64 5.77
#